data_AF-A0A1U9QLB3-F1
#
_entry.id   AF-A0A1U9QLB3-F1
#
_cell.length_a   1.000
_cell.length_b   1.000
_cell.length_c   1.000
_cell.angle_alpha   90.00
_cell.angle_beta   90.00
_cell.angle_gamma   90.00
#
_symmetry.space_group_name_H-M   'P 1'
#
loop_
_entity.id
_entity.type
_entity.pdbx_description
1 polymer ?
#
loop_
_entity_poly.entity_id
_entity_poly.type
_entity_poly.pdbx_seq_one_letter_code
_entity_poly.pdbx_strand_id
1 'polypeptide(L)'
;MPDSQRILVGMPDSAFETSTRPPGSRRQSACLSPLKEGLPADKRALAENLRALFGALSITVTRYALRRHLDKSSVTRYLSGDRVPPWDFVAGLIGDVREVSAPLTPQAEAALRETHRAALKANRRSSAMQELQDELASADEETRRIRTRERVLEQALHDRERSLSESISRSQRLEMELDNQQLAHRADVALWEGEYEQLGRDCDDLREEMLHLQEALAVTRAELIAAEVQCDRLEAELDAMARLEGRAEGASSLMAALEAANQTSSVAELVEVVGDLEARTQQAMARELVSAASRSRRVEDVAALLSGLERAGLHAHAVSAVAPLVMTRPVAETAALAGELHRAGFEDGVAAVLRSSVELKSPCDIIGVCLGLHRNGQGELAESLLTAAFVVRTVTDVVAVAVWAAGTEVEAASLTALGPAVDRRSAQELVELTIALRAAGRHEHADSLPVAVAERCEARDVVNVIECFTAKGMIGEADLILSVTQDGGVSHLLALVRALVQGKQNDAAASVVDRAVRHRPPDNIATMIADLYNTNHLPQAAQALMGSLRRPDVSSRFLLHHLDETYPGAEAVVEMVAATGSPERAAHLLKCLEGAELPPLAEVVFQQTLREKPTGHAGMFLDVLARSGAAVMQEADLYGRACTAQGADMAPLLLALAAAGRLPAQDAVVRGCISNHDIAELVLLLRQLHNLDHPIRPRATFIVDRIIATVTQSWPMVQQAALVISLAGADLTDDADRLACRAAGQPKFKGILKNEQTKHQQKVLSRAFWGKSSHGKDAERTVPWPPR
;
A
#
# COMPACT_ATOMS: atom_id res chain seq x y z
N MET A 1 62.11 26.11 -42.56
CA MET A 1 63.51 25.61 -42.63
C MET A 1 64.25 26.30 -41.51
N PRO A 2 64.98 25.63 -40.61
CA PRO A 2 65.63 24.31 -40.71
C PRO A 2 65.08 23.34 -39.62
N ASP A 3 65.53 22.11 -39.36
CA ASP A 3 66.42 21.18 -40.04
C ASP A 3 65.98 19.78 -39.59
N SER A 4 65.75 18.90 -40.56
CA SER A 4 65.51 17.47 -40.35
C SER A 4 66.83 16.73 -40.45
N GLN A 5 67.31 16.13 -39.36
CA GLN A 5 68.26 15.02 -39.43
C GLN A 5 68.00 13.96 -38.36
N ARG A 6 67.77 12.75 -38.88
CA ARG A 6 68.47 11.50 -38.55
C ARG A 6 68.06 10.67 -37.31
N ILE A 7 67.72 9.41 -37.62
CA ILE A 7 68.31 8.16 -37.07
C ILE A 7 67.63 7.55 -35.81
N LEU A 8 66.78 6.54 -36.10
CA LEU A 8 66.97 5.10 -35.78
C LEU A 8 66.85 4.57 -34.33
N VAL A 9 66.21 3.38 -34.28
CA VAL A 9 66.35 2.24 -33.34
C VAL A 9 65.41 2.18 -32.13
N GLY A 10 64.67 1.06 -32.04
CA GLY A 10 64.30 0.45 -30.76
C GLY A 10 62.94 -0.26 -30.70
N MET A 11 62.66 -1.23 -31.57
CA MET A 11 61.67 -2.27 -31.27
C MET A 11 62.39 -3.47 -30.63
N PRO A 12 61.95 -3.98 -29.46
CA PRO A 12 62.48 -5.21 -28.91
C PRO A 12 61.86 -6.43 -29.59
N ASP A 13 62.73 -7.40 -29.86
CA ASP A 13 62.42 -8.81 -30.05
C ASP A 13 61.53 -9.34 -28.92
N SER A 14 60.40 -9.96 -29.26
CA SER A 14 59.79 -11.09 -28.53
C SER A 14 58.29 -11.19 -28.87
N ALA A 15 57.96 -12.00 -29.87
CA ALA A 15 56.64 -12.62 -29.99
C ALA A 15 56.65 -13.81 -30.96
N PHE A 16 57.62 -14.71 -30.87
CA PHE A 16 57.54 -16.05 -31.47
C PHE A 16 58.35 -17.06 -30.64
N GLU A 17 57.78 -17.52 -29.53
CA GLU A 17 58.22 -18.79 -28.94
C GLU A 17 57.50 -19.94 -29.67
N THR A 18 58.31 -20.74 -30.35
CA THR A 18 57.91 -21.90 -31.14
C THR A 18 58.00 -23.15 -30.26
N SER A 19 56.88 -23.84 -30.07
CA SER A 19 56.87 -25.20 -29.52
C SER A 19 57.39 -26.17 -30.57
N THR A 20 58.57 -26.74 -30.31
CA THR A 20 59.24 -27.79 -31.10
C THR A 20 58.46 -29.10 -31.14
N ARG A 21 58.27 -29.66 -32.35
CA ARG A 21 57.93 -31.06 -32.62
C ARG A 21 58.75 -31.55 -33.84
N PRO A 22 59.38 -32.74 -33.83
CA PRO A 22 60.32 -33.18 -34.88
C PRO A 22 59.63 -34.13 -35.91
N PRO A 23 60.33 -34.67 -36.92
CA PRO A 23 60.48 -34.05 -38.24
C PRO A 23 59.81 -34.88 -39.35
N GLY A 24 59.29 -34.23 -40.40
CA GLY A 24 58.72 -34.95 -41.54
C GLY A 24 58.37 -34.07 -42.74
N SER A 25 59.12 -34.27 -43.82
CA SER A 25 58.90 -33.80 -45.20
C SER A 25 59.20 -32.32 -45.51
N ARG A 26 60.28 -32.13 -46.27
CA ARG A 26 60.55 -30.93 -47.09
C ARG A 26 59.34 -30.70 -48.02
N ARG A 27 58.59 -29.61 -47.82
CA ARG A 27 57.74 -29.03 -48.86
C ARG A 27 58.39 -27.74 -49.36
N GLN A 28 58.62 -27.68 -50.66
CA GLN A 28 59.29 -26.60 -51.38
C GLN A 28 58.62 -25.25 -51.10
N SER A 29 59.34 -24.35 -50.44
CA SER A 29 58.99 -22.94 -50.35
C SER A 29 58.91 -22.36 -51.75
N ALA A 30 57.75 -21.82 -52.14
CA ALA A 30 57.63 -21.04 -53.37
C ALA A 30 58.58 -19.83 -53.26
N CYS A 31 59.68 -19.87 -54.01
CA CYS A 31 60.70 -18.82 -54.02
C CYS A 31 60.09 -17.55 -54.63
N LEU A 32 59.64 -16.61 -53.80
CA LEU A 32 59.22 -15.28 -54.23
C LEU A 32 60.47 -14.51 -54.72
N SER A 33 60.37 -13.84 -55.87
CA SER A 33 61.48 -13.04 -56.40
C SER A 33 61.95 -11.98 -55.38
N PRO A 34 63.26 -11.67 -55.31
CA PRO A 34 63.78 -10.64 -54.42
C PRO A 34 63.09 -9.29 -54.68
N LEU A 35 62.98 -8.44 -53.65
CA LEU A 35 62.46 -7.07 -53.80
C LEU A 35 63.34 -6.31 -54.81
N LYS A 36 62.74 -5.48 -55.66
CA LYS A 36 63.46 -4.75 -56.70
C LYS A 36 64.45 -3.75 -56.08
N GLU A 37 65.70 -3.71 -56.57
CA GLU A 37 66.71 -2.76 -56.11
C GLU A 37 66.31 -1.32 -56.48
N GLY A 38 66.46 -0.36 -55.54
CA GLY A 38 66.13 1.06 -55.75
C GLY A 38 64.71 1.51 -55.37
N LEU A 39 63.90 0.70 -54.68
CA LEU A 39 62.55 1.09 -54.25
C LEU A 39 62.55 2.19 -53.15
N PRO A 40 61.64 3.20 -53.22
CA PRO A 40 61.39 4.15 -52.13
C PRO A 40 61.04 3.44 -50.83
N ALA A 41 61.45 3.99 -49.69
CA ALA A 41 61.29 3.38 -48.36
C ALA A 41 59.84 2.95 -48.07
N ASP A 42 58.86 3.80 -48.41
CA ASP A 42 57.44 3.55 -48.14
C ASP A 42 56.87 2.40 -48.99
N LYS A 43 57.32 2.26 -50.25
CA LYS A 43 56.92 1.14 -51.12
C LYS A 43 57.54 -0.18 -50.67
N ARG A 44 58.76 -0.14 -50.13
CA ARG A 44 59.44 -1.32 -49.56
C ARG A 44 58.70 -1.81 -48.31
N ALA A 45 58.38 -0.91 -47.37
CA ALA A 45 57.64 -1.26 -46.15
C ALA A 45 56.26 -1.88 -46.44
N LEU A 46 55.51 -1.32 -47.41
CA LEU A 46 54.24 -1.91 -47.84
C LEU A 46 54.42 -3.31 -48.44
N ALA A 47 55.40 -3.50 -49.32
CA ALA A 47 55.65 -4.79 -49.96
C ALA A 47 56.06 -5.89 -48.96
N GLU A 48 56.84 -5.52 -47.94
CA GLU A 48 57.24 -6.41 -46.84
C GLU A 48 56.04 -6.84 -46.00
N ASN A 49 55.17 -5.91 -45.61
CA ASN A 49 53.94 -6.21 -44.87
C ASN A 49 52.99 -7.10 -45.69
N LEU A 50 52.84 -6.84 -46.99
CA LEU A 50 52.01 -7.68 -47.87
C LEU A 50 52.59 -9.09 -48.07
N ARG A 51 53.92 -9.24 -48.11
CA ARG A 51 54.59 -10.55 -48.15
C ARG A 51 54.39 -11.33 -46.86
N ALA A 52 54.45 -10.66 -45.70
CA ALA A 52 54.19 -11.29 -44.41
C ALA A 52 52.74 -11.81 -44.33
N LEU A 53 51.76 -10.98 -44.72
CA LEU A 53 50.35 -11.38 -44.78
C LEU A 53 50.10 -12.52 -45.79
N PHE A 54 50.72 -12.45 -46.98
CA PHE A 54 50.61 -13.50 -47.98
C PHE A 54 51.25 -14.83 -47.52
N GLY A 55 52.36 -14.75 -46.79
CA GLY A 55 53.06 -15.90 -46.21
C GLY A 55 52.18 -16.69 -45.24
N ALA A 56 51.33 -16.01 -44.48
CA ALA A 56 50.40 -16.66 -43.54
C ALA A 56 49.39 -17.60 -44.24
N LEU A 57 49.02 -17.31 -45.49
CA LEU A 57 48.07 -18.13 -46.25
C LEU A 57 48.65 -19.45 -46.76
N SER A 58 49.98 -19.62 -46.78
CA SER A 58 50.68 -20.84 -47.25
C SER A 58 50.26 -21.35 -48.64
N ILE A 59 49.84 -20.45 -49.55
CA ILE A 59 49.42 -20.77 -50.92
C ILE A 59 50.36 -20.15 -51.96
N THR A 60 50.46 -20.75 -53.14
CA THR A 60 51.28 -20.22 -54.24
C THR A 60 50.61 -19.01 -54.89
N VAL A 61 51.41 -18.06 -55.40
CA VAL A 61 50.93 -16.84 -56.09
C VAL A 61 49.97 -17.17 -57.24
N THR A 62 50.23 -18.26 -57.98
CA THR A 62 49.34 -18.72 -59.07
C THR A 62 47.98 -19.17 -58.55
N ARG A 63 47.94 -19.88 -57.43
CA ARG A 63 46.69 -20.37 -56.83
C ARG A 63 45.87 -19.22 -56.24
N TYR A 64 46.53 -18.25 -55.60
CA TYR A 64 45.86 -17.06 -55.08
C TYR A 64 45.29 -16.16 -56.19
N ALA A 65 46.06 -15.94 -57.25
CA ALA A 65 45.63 -15.17 -58.42
C ALA A 65 44.37 -15.80 -59.05
N LEU A 66 44.32 -17.12 -59.21
CA LEU A 66 43.13 -17.82 -59.69
C LEU A 66 41.92 -17.71 -58.74
N ARG A 67 42.14 -17.82 -57.41
CA ARG A 67 41.06 -17.75 -56.41
C ARG A 67 40.36 -16.38 -56.37
N ARG A 68 41.11 -15.30 -56.63
CA ARG A 68 40.59 -13.92 -56.67
C ARG A 68 40.37 -13.39 -58.10
N HIS A 69 40.48 -14.24 -59.12
CA HIS A 69 40.35 -13.88 -60.54
C HIS A 69 41.27 -12.73 -60.99
N LEU A 70 42.50 -12.70 -60.47
CA LEU A 70 43.52 -11.70 -60.79
C LEU A 70 44.59 -12.27 -61.72
N ASP A 71 45.23 -11.41 -62.50
CA ASP A 71 46.39 -11.79 -63.30
C ASP A 71 47.60 -12.08 -62.39
N LYS A 72 48.24 -13.24 -62.61
CA LYS A 72 49.44 -13.70 -61.88
C LYS A 72 50.57 -12.68 -61.92
N SER A 73 50.75 -12.00 -63.06
CA SER A 73 51.81 -10.99 -63.21
C SER A 73 51.54 -9.76 -62.34
N SER A 74 50.28 -9.39 -62.17
CA SER A 74 49.86 -8.25 -61.33
C SER A 74 50.08 -8.52 -59.84
N VAL A 75 49.70 -9.71 -59.35
CA VAL A 75 49.95 -10.11 -57.95
C VAL A 75 51.45 -10.16 -57.64
N THR A 76 52.25 -10.66 -58.59
CA THR A 76 53.71 -10.71 -58.44
C THR A 76 54.32 -9.31 -58.37
N ARG A 77 53.84 -8.35 -59.19
CA ARG A 77 54.28 -6.95 -59.17
C ARG A 77 53.87 -6.21 -57.89
N TYR A 78 52.73 -6.55 -57.29
CA TYR A 78 52.31 -6.01 -55.99
C TYR A 78 53.17 -6.52 -54.85
N LEU A 79 53.41 -7.83 -54.81
CA LEU A 79 54.25 -8.45 -53.79
C LEU A 79 55.74 -8.08 -53.95
N SER A 80 56.21 -7.73 -55.15
CA SER A 80 57.59 -7.25 -55.36
C SER A 80 57.79 -5.76 -55.12
N GLY A 81 56.71 -5.00 -54.87
CA GLY A 81 56.74 -3.55 -54.68
C GLY A 81 56.91 -2.74 -55.97
N ASP A 82 56.92 -3.40 -57.14
CA ASP A 82 57.06 -2.74 -58.46
C ASP A 82 55.83 -1.90 -58.82
N ARG A 83 54.66 -2.29 -58.31
CA ARG A 83 53.40 -1.52 -58.41
C ARG A 83 52.71 -1.49 -57.04
N VAL A 84 52.13 -0.35 -56.67
CA VAL A 84 51.31 -0.26 -55.46
C VAL A 84 49.93 -0.86 -55.74
N PRO A 85 49.46 -1.85 -54.97
CA PRO A 85 48.14 -2.46 -55.19
C PRO A 85 47.00 -1.50 -54.85
N PRO A 86 45.81 -1.61 -55.49
CA PRO A 86 44.61 -0.94 -55.02
C PRO A 86 44.17 -1.47 -53.66
N TRP A 87 43.44 -0.66 -52.88
CA TRP A 87 43.04 -1.05 -51.51
C TRP A 87 42.16 -2.30 -51.50
N ASP A 88 41.29 -2.50 -52.49
CA ASP A 88 40.44 -3.69 -52.61
C ASP A 88 41.24 -5.00 -52.61
N PHE A 89 42.43 -5.00 -53.22
CA PHE A 89 43.33 -6.15 -53.19
C PHE A 89 43.88 -6.40 -51.79
N VAL A 90 44.25 -5.34 -51.08
CA VAL A 90 44.80 -5.41 -49.72
C VAL A 90 43.72 -5.85 -48.73
N ALA A 91 42.51 -5.30 -48.84
CA ALA A 91 41.34 -5.68 -48.05
C ALA A 91 40.93 -7.13 -48.31
N GLY A 92 40.95 -7.57 -49.57
CA GLY A 92 40.73 -8.97 -49.94
C GLY A 92 41.75 -9.92 -49.33
N LEU A 93 43.04 -9.54 -49.35
CA LEU A 93 44.11 -10.32 -48.72
C LEU A 93 43.95 -10.40 -47.19
N ILE A 94 43.56 -9.31 -46.53
CA ILE A 94 43.25 -9.31 -45.09
C ILE A 94 42.06 -10.23 -44.79
N GLY A 95 41.00 -10.16 -45.59
CA GLY A 95 39.83 -11.04 -45.46
C GLY A 95 40.22 -12.52 -45.56
N ASP A 96 41.02 -12.88 -46.57
CA ASP A 96 41.48 -14.26 -46.75
C ASP A 96 42.39 -14.71 -45.58
N VAL A 97 43.21 -13.81 -45.03
CA VAL A 97 44.07 -14.11 -43.87
C VAL A 97 43.24 -14.27 -42.60
N ARG A 98 42.16 -13.52 -42.42
CA ARG A 98 41.21 -13.66 -41.30
C ARG A 98 40.45 -14.99 -41.32
N GLU A 99 40.21 -15.56 -42.49
CA GLU A 99 39.56 -16.87 -42.62
C GLU A 99 40.50 -18.03 -42.24
N VAL A 100 41.81 -17.89 -42.48
CA VAL A 100 42.80 -18.97 -42.31
C VAL A 100 43.59 -18.83 -40.99
N SER A 101 43.68 -17.63 -40.44
CA SER A 101 44.46 -17.28 -39.25
C SER A 101 43.71 -16.27 -38.37
N ALA A 102 44.07 -16.18 -37.09
CA ALA A 102 43.42 -15.30 -36.10
C ALA A 102 43.22 -13.86 -36.63
N PRO A 103 42.12 -13.18 -36.26
CA PRO A 103 41.76 -11.91 -36.87
C PRO A 103 42.81 -10.83 -36.58
N LEU A 104 43.29 -10.15 -37.63
CA LEU A 104 44.14 -8.96 -37.47
C LEU A 104 43.41 -7.93 -36.59
N THR A 105 44.06 -7.51 -35.50
CA THR A 105 43.57 -6.44 -34.62
C THR A 105 43.27 -5.17 -35.41
N PRO A 106 42.23 -4.39 -35.06
CA PRO A 106 41.87 -3.14 -35.76
C PRO A 106 43.05 -2.16 -35.90
N GLN A 107 43.95 -2.15 -34.91
CA GLN A 107 45.14 -1.31 -34.89
C GLN A 107 46.18 -1.70 -35.95
N ALA A 108 46.35 -3.00 -36.21
CA ALA A 108 47.25 -3.50 -37.27
C ALA A 108 46.70 -3.22 -38.67
N GLU A 109 45.37 -3.30 -38.83
CA GLU A 109 44.71 -2.92 -40.08
C GLU A 109 44.85 -1.41 -40.36
N ALA A 110 44.70 -0.57 -39.32
CA ALA A 110 44.93 0.87 -39.42
C ALA A 110 46.39 1.21 -39.78
N ALA A 111 47.37 0.52 -39.19
CA ALA A 111 48.79 0.71 -39.52
C ALA A 111 49.12 0.31 -40.97
N LEU A 112 48.52 -0.77 -41.47
CA LEU A 112 48.67 -1.18 -42.87
C LEU A 112 48.04 -0.17 -43.84
N ARG A 113 46.86 0.36 -43.46
CA ARG A 113 46.14 1.40 -44.22
C ARG A 113 46.95 2.70 -44.31
N GLU A 114 47.64 3.08 -43.24
CA GLU A 114 48.54 4.23 -43.23
C GLU A 114 49.80 4.01 -44.09
N THR A 115 50.39 2.81 -44.01
CA THR A 115 51.56 2.43 -44.83
C THR A 115 51.20 2.40 -46.33
N HIS A 116 49.98 1.97 -46.66
CA HIS A 116 49.45 1.96 -48.03
C HIS A 116 49.24 3.38 -48.58
N ARG A 117 48.65 4.29 -47.78
CA ARG A 117 48.50 5.70 -48.12
C ARG A 117 49.84 6.41 -48.31
N ALA A 118 50.83 6.13 -47.46
CA ALA A 118 52.19 6.68 -47.60
C ALA A 118 52.87 6.21 -48.91
N ALA A 119 52.75 4.92 -49.24
CA ALA A 119 53.29 4.36 -50.48
C ALA A 119 52.61 4.90 -51.75
N LEU A 120 51.32 5.25 -51.68
CA LEU A 120 50.58 5.90 -52.76
C LEU A 120 50.98 7.37 -52.95
N LYS A 121 51.14 8.14 -51.87
CA LYS A 121 51.59 9.55 -51.92
C LYS A 121 52.97 9.72 -52.57
N ALA A 122 53.86 8.74 -52.43
CA ALA A 122 55.16 8.74 -53.10
C ALA A 122 55.08 8.56 -54.64
N ASN A 123 53.91 8.18 -55.19
CA ASN A 123 53.69 7.92 -56.61
C ASN A 123 53.01 9.14 -57.31
N ARG A 124 53.82 10.15 -57.67
CA ARG A 124 53.42 11.53 -58.07
C ARG A 124 52.47 11.73 -59.28
N ARG A 125 51.83 10.71 -59.86
CA ARG A 125 50.88 10.89 -60.99
C ARG A 125 49.43 10.46 -60.71
N SER A 126 49.08 10.01 -59.50
CA SER A 126 47.69 9.61 -59.16
C SER A 126 47.12 10.18 -57.85
N SER A 127 47.82 11.12 -57.18
CA SER A 127 47.44 11.61 -55.82
C SER A 127 46.06 12.26 -55.76
N ALA A 128 45.75 13.20 -56.66
CA ALA A 128 44.49 13.95 -56.61
C ALA A 128 43.26 13.09 -56.94
N MET A 129 43.40 12.14 -57.87
CA MET A 129 42.32 11.19 -58.20
C MET A 129 42.08 10.20 -57.05
N GLN A 130 43.14 9.80 -56.36
CA GLN A 130 43.04 8.92 -55.19
C GLN A 130 42.46 9.65 -53.97
N GLU A 131 42.82 10.92 -53.75
CA GLU A 131 42.24 11.74 -52.67
C GLU A 131 40.72 11.91 -52.86
N LEU A 132 40.26 12.17 -54.09
CA LEU A 132 38.83 12.21 -54.40
C LEU A 132 38.14 10.84 -54.25
N GLN A 133 38.84 9.74 -54.54
CA GLN A 133 38.32 8.39 -54.33
C GLN A 133 38.21 8.03 -52.84
N ASP A 134 39.19 8.44 -52.02
CA ASP A 134 39.17 8.23 -50.58
C ASP A 134 38.09 9.10 -49.91
N GLU A 135 37.89 10.34 -50.37
CA GLU A 135 36.82 11.23 -49.91
C GLU A 135 35.44 10.68 -50.28
N LEU A 136 35.27 10.17 -51.51
CA LEU A 136 34.04 9.49 -51.93
C LEU A 136 33.77 8.25 -51.09
N ALA A 137 34.78 7.42 -50.82
CA ALA A 137 34.64 6.23 -49.99
C ALA A 137 34.25 6.57 -48.54
N SER A 138 34.80 7.66 -47.99
CA SER A 138 34.42 8.15 -46.66
C SER A 138 33.00 8.69 -46.63
N ALA A 139 32.57 9.43 -47.67
CA ALA A 139 31.21 9.92 -47.79
C ALA A 139 30.19 8.77 -47.97
N ASP A 140 30.57 7.73 -48.70
CA ASP A 140 29.75 6.53 -48.87
C ASP A 140 29.63 5.73 -47.56
N GLU A 141 30.71 5.59 -46.78
CA GLU A 141 30.67 4.96 -45.46
C GLU A 141 29.75 5.72 -44.49
N GLU A 142 29.85 7.05 -44.46
CA GLU A 142 28.99 7.88 -43.61
C GLU A 142 27.52 7.78 -44.05
N THR A 143 27.26 7.80 -45.36
CA THR A 143 25.92 7.58 -45.91
C THR A 143 25.35 6.22 -45.48
N ARG A 144 26.17 5.16 -45.48
CA ARG A 144 25.74 3.83 -45.01
C ARG A 144 25.44 3.81 -43.50
N ARG A 145 26.23 4.52 -42.69
CA ARG A 145 25.99 4.65 -41.24
C ARG A 145 24.70 5.39 -40.96
N ILE A 146 24.47 6.51 -41.62
CA ILE A 146 23.24 7.31 -41.50
C ILE A 146 22.03 6.46 -41.91
N ARG A 147 22.07 5.77 -43.06
CA ARG A 147 20.98 4.89 -43.50
C ARG A 147 20.71 3.72 -42.55
N THR A 148 21.75 3.18 -41.91
CA THR A 148 21.56 2.11 -40.92
C THR A 148 20.88 2.65 -39.67
N ARG A 149 21.28 3.83 -39.19
CA ARG A 149 20.65 4.51 -38.06
C ARG A 149 19.21 4.90 -38.37
N GLU A 150 18.95 5.41 -39.57
CA GLU A 150 17.61 5.74 -40.08
C GLU A 150 16.69 4.52 -40.00
N ARG A 151 17.09 3.37 -40.55
CA ARG A 151 16.29 2.13 -40.48
C ARG A 151 16.04 1.65 -39.04
N VAL A 152 17.02 1.77 -38.15
CA VAL A 152 16.84 1.41 -36.73
C VAL A 152 15.83 2.34 -36.06
N LEU A 153 15.86 3.64 -36.37
CA LEU A 153 14.90 4.60 -35.85
C LEU A 153 13.50 4.39 -36.44
N GLU A 154 13.38 4.10 -37.74
CA GLU A 154 12.11 3.74 -38.39
C GLU A 154 11.49 2.49 -37.76
N GLN A 155 12.30 1.46 -37.51
CA GLN A 155 11.82 0.24 -36.86
C GLN A 155 11.35 0.53 -35.42
N ALA A 156 12.13 1.30 -34.65
CA ALA A 156 11.77 1.68 -33.28
C ALA A 156 10.49 2.53 -33.23
N LEU A 157 10.29 3.43 -34.21
CA LEU A 157 9.06 4.21 -34.36
C LEU A 157 7.88 3.29 -34.67
N HIS A 158 8.03 2.38 -35.62
CA HIS A 158 6.97 1.45 -36.01
C HIS A 158 6.57 0.50 -34.85
N ASP A 159 7.53 0.03 -34.06
CA ASP A 159 7.26 -0.78 -32.88
C ASP A 159 6.54 0.03 -31.78
N ARG A 160 6.84 1.33 -31.64
CA ARG A 160 6.13 2.22 -30.71
C ARG A 160 4.72 2.56 -31.17
N GLU A 161 4.53 2.79 -32.46
CA GLU A 161 3.19 2.98 -33.05
C GLU A 161 2.32 1.74 -32.85
N ARG A 162 2.88 0.54 -33.05
CA ARG A 162 2.18 -0.73 -32.79
C ARG A 162 1.79 -0.84 -31.31
N SER A 163 2.73 -0.60 -30.39
CA SER A 163 2.46 -0.65 -28.95
C SER A 163 1.40 0.38 -28.52
N LEU A 164 1.42 1.59 -29.10
CA LEU A 164 0.40 2.61 -28.86
C LEU A 164 -0.97 2.14 -29.36
N SER A 165 -1.05 1.57 -30.57
CA SER A 165 -2.30 1.04 -31.12
C SER A 165 -2.88 -0.08 -30.26
N GLU A 166 -2.04 -0.99 -29.77
CA GLU A 166 -2.44 -2.06 -28.86
C GLU A 166 -2.97 -1.51 -27.52
N SER A 167 -2.30 -0.49 -26.97
CA SER A 167 -2.75 0.19 -25.76
C SER A 167 -4.10 0.90 -25.95
N ILE A 168 -4.29 1.58 -27.08
CA ILE A 168 -5.57 2.25 -27.42
C ILE A 168 -6.68 1.20 -27.56
N SER A 169 -6.45 0.11 -28.29
CA SER A 169 -7.42 -0.98 -28.42
C SER A 169 -7.70 -1.70 -27.10
N ARG A 170 -6.75 -1.71 -26.15
CA ARG A 170 -6.99 -2.22 -24.80
C ARG A 170 -7.87 -1.26 -23.99
N SER A 171 -7.59 0.04 -24.04
CA SER A 171 -8.41 1.05 -23.35
C SER A 171 -9.85 1.04 -23.86
N GLN A 172 -10.06 1.03 -25.19
CA GLN A 172 -11.39 0.97 -25.78
C GLN A 172 -12.16 -0.30 -25.38
N ARG A 173 -11.49 -1.46 -25.30
CA ARG A 173 -12.11 -2.70 -24.81
C ARG A 173 -12.54 -2.61 -23.36
N LEU A 174 -11.70 -2.00 -22.50
CA LEU A 174 -12.03 -1.80 -21.09
C LEU A 174 -13.18 -0.79 -20.92
N GLU A 175 -13.24 0.26 -21.74
CA GLU A 175 -14.36 1.21 -21.77
C GLU A 175 -15.66 0.50 -22.18
N MET A 176 -15.66 -0.29 -23.25
CA MET A 176 -16.85 -1.06 -23.66
C MET A 176 -17.31 -2.06 -22.59
N GLU A 177 -16.36 -2.72 -21.91
CA GLU A 177 -16.68 -3.63 -20.80
C GLU A 177 -17.30 -2.89 -19.62
N LEU A 178 -16.77 -1.71 -19.27
CA LEU A 178 -17.31 -0.87 -18.20
C LEU A 178 -18.70 -0.34 -18.54
N ASP A 179 -18.94 0.08 -19.79
CA ASP A 179 -20.25 0.48 -20.27
C ASP A 179 -21.27 -0.68 -20.22
N ASN A 180 -20.84 -1.89 -20.60
CA ASN A 180 -21.68 -3.10 -20.49
C ASN A 180 -22.03 -3.42 -19.03
N GLN A 181 -21.07 -3.31 -18.12
CA GLN A 181 -21.31 -3.51 -16.68
C GLN A 181 -22.26 -2.45 -16.12
N GLN A 182 -22.13 -1.18 -16.53
CA GLN A 182 -23.06 -0.13 -16.12
C GLN A 182 -24.48 -0.36 -16.66
N LEU A 183 -24.61 -0.82 -17.91
CA LEU A 183 -25.91 -1.16 -18.49
C LEU A 183 -26.55 -2.35 -17.78
N ALA A 184 -25.78 -3.40 -17.47
CA ALA A 184 -26.26 -4.53 -16.69
C ALA A 184 -26.71 -4.09 -15.28
N HIS A 185 -25.89 -3.29 -14.59
CA HIS A 185 -26.25 -2.79 -13.27
C HIS A 185 -27.50 -1.90 -13.29
N ARG A 186 -27.69 -1.05 -14.31
CA ARG A 186 -28.92 -0.28 -14.49
C ARG A 186 -30.14 -1.17 -14.74
N ALA A 187 -29.98 -2.24 -15.52
CA ALA A 187 -31.06 -3.19 -15.75
C ALA A 187 -31.45 -3.94 -14.45
N ASP A 188 -30.46 -4.33 -13.64
CA ASP A 188 -30.70 -4.95 -12.33
C ASP A 188 -31.42 -4.00 -11.39
N VAL A 189 -30.98 -2.73 -11.29
CA VAL A 189 -31.65 -1.71 -10.47
C VAL A 189 -33.10 -1.51 -10.92
N ALA A 190 -33.37 -1.40 -12.23
CA ALA A 190 -34.73 -1.27 -12.73
C ALA A 190 -35.61 -2.51 -12.42
N LEU A 191 -35.02 -3.71 -12.40
CA LEU A 191 -35.71 -4.94 -12.01
C LEU A 191 -36.07 -4.91 -10.51
N TRP A 192 -35.11 -4.57 -9.65
CA TRP A 192 -35.35 -4.45 -8.20
C TRP A 192 -36.33 -3.34 -7.85
N GLU A 193 -36.30 -2.20 -8.56
CA GLU A 193 -37.31 -1.14 -8.42
C GLU A 193 -38.72 -1.65 -8.76
N GLY A 194 -38.84 -2.41 -9.85
CA GLY A 194 -40.11 -3.05 -10.23
C GLY A 194 -40.61 -4.08 -9.20
N GLU A 195 -39.73 -4.92 -8.66
CA GLU A 195 -40.06 -5.87 -7.60
C GLU A 195 -40.47 -5.16 -6.30
N TYR A 196 -39.78 -4.07 -5.94
CA TYR A 196 -40.11 -3.26 -4.77
C TYR A 196 -41.48 -2.57 -4.92
N GLU A 197 -41.78 -2.01 -6.09
CA GLU A 197 -43.11 -1.47 -6.38
C GLU A 197 -44.20 -2.54 -6.29
N GLN A 198 -43.93 -3.75 -6.80
CA GLN A 198 -44.89 -4.85 -6.71
C GLN A 198 -45.13 -5.26 -5.26
N LEU A 199 -44.07 -5.41 -4.47
CA LEU A 199 -44.17 -5.72 -3.04
C LEU A 199 -44.94 -4.62 -2.28
N GLY A 200 -44.77 -3.36 -2.68
CA GLY A 200 -45.53 -2.23 -2.17
C GLY A 200 -47.03 -2.36 -2.44
N ARG A 201 -47.41 -2.69 -3.69
CA ARG A 201 -48.81 -2.96 -4.06
C ARG A 201 -49.37 -4.14 -3.27
N ASP A 202 -48.63 -5.23 -3.17
CA ASP A 202 -49.06 -6.42 -2.41
C ASP A 202 -49.27 -6.08 -0.92
N CYS A 203 -48.42 -5.24 -0.34
CA CYS A 203 -48.59 -4.76 1.03
C CYS A 203 -49.84 -3.88 1.20
N ASP A 204 -50.14 -3.03 0.22
CA ASP A 204 -51.32 -2.18 0.24
C ASP A 204 -52.61 -3.01 0.07
N ASP A 205 -52.61 -3.98 -0.85
CA ASP A 205 -53.71 -4.93 -1.05
C ASP A 205 -53.98 -5.73 0.23
N LEU A 206 -52.92 -6.25 0.88
CA LEU A 206 -53.05 -6.97 2.16
C LEU A 206 -53.59 -6.07 3.28
N ARG A 207 -53.23 -4.77 3.30
CA ARG A 207 -53.80 -3.81 4.27
C ARG A 207 -55.28 -3.57 4.01
N GLU A 208 -55.69 -3.41 2.75
CA GLU A 208 -57.10 -3.29 2.39
C GLU A 208 -57.88 -4.56 2.77
N GLU A 209 -57.32 -5.74 2.54
CA GLU A 209 -57.92 -7.01 2.96
C GLU A 209 -58.04 -7.11 4.48
N MET A 210 -56.99 -6.71 5.23
CA MET A 210 -57.05 -6.65 6.69
C MET A 210 -58.16 -5.72 7.18
N LEU A 211 -58.32 -4.53 6.57
CA LEU A 211 -59.41 -3.61 6.90
C LEU A 211 -60.77 -4.24 6.62
N HIS A 212 -60.95 -4.86 5.46
CA HIS A 212 -62.20 -5.53 5.10
C HIS A 212 -62.54 -6.67 6.08
N LEU A 213 -61.56 -7.49 6.45
CA LEU A 213 -61.74 -8.56 7.43
C LEU A 213 -62.06 -8.03 8.83
N GLN A 214 -61.46 -6.91 9.24
CA GLN A 214 -61.79 -6.26 10.51
C GLN A 214 -63.23 -5.74 10.52
N GLU A 215 -63.68 -5.13 9.42
CA GLU A 215 -65.06 -4.67 9.27
C GLU A 215 -66.05 -5.85 9.27
N ALA A 216 -65.78 -6.90 8.50
CA ALA A 216 -66.59 -8.11 8.47
C ALA A 216 -66.66 -8.78 9.85
N LEU A 217 -65.55 -8.79 10.59
CA LEU A 217 -65.48 -9.29 11.96
C LEU A 217 -66.28 -8.41 12.93
N ALA A 218 -66.28 -7.08 12.75
CA ALA A 218 -67.11 -6.18 13.53
C ALA A 218 -68.61 -6.41 13.27
N VAL A 219 -69.01 -6.60 12.01
CA VAL A 219 -70.40 -6.91 11.62
C VAL A 219 -70.85 -8.24 12.21
N THR A 220 -70.07 -9.30 12.01
CA THR A 220 -70.40 -10.64 12.55
C THR A 220 -70.45 -10.65 14.07
N ARG A 221 -69.60 -9.88 14.76
CA ARG A 221 -69.71 -9.67 16.21
C ARG A 221 -71.00 -8.95 16.59
N ALA A 222 -71.43 -7.94 15.83
CA ALA A 222 -72.69 -7.26 16.09
C ALA A 222 -73.89 -8.19 15.86
N GLU A 223 -73.86 -9.02 14.81
CA GLU A 223 -74.86 -10.06 14.56
C GLU A 223 -74.88 -11.12 15.67
N LEU A 224 -73.70 -11.55 16.14
CA LEU A 224 -73.58 -12.46 17.28
C LEU A 224 -74.19 -11.85 18.53
N ILE A 225 -73.86 -10.61 18.88
CA ILE A 225 -74.46 -9.90 20.02
C ILE A 225 -75.98 -9.81 19.87
N ALA A 226 -76.49 -9.51 18.67
CA ALA A 226 -77.93 -9.47 18.43
C ALA A 226 -78.60 -10.84 18.59
N ALA A 227 -77.93 -11.91 18.11
CA ALA A 227 -78.38 -13.28 18.27
C ALA A 227 -78.33 -13.72 19.74
N GLU A 228 -77.28 -13.38 20.48
CA GLU A 228 -77.14 -13.61 21.92
C GLU A 228 -78.23 -12.89 22.70
N VAL A 229 -78.48 -11.60 22.43
CA VAL A 229 -79.61 -10.86 23.05
C VAL A 229 -80.95 -11.54 22.75
N GLN A 230 -81.12 -12.09 21.55
CA GLN A 230 -82.33 -12.82 21.20
C GLN A 230 -82.41 -14.19 21.88
N CYS A 231 -81.28 -14.90 22.01
CA CYS A 231 -81.15 -16.12 22.81
C CYS A 231 -81.46 -15.83 24.27
N ASP A 232 -80.87 -14.81 24.90
CA ASP A 232 -81.16 -14.39 26.27
C ASP A 232 -82.65 -14.08 26.47
N ARG A 233 -83.29 -13.45 25.48
CA ARG A 233 -84.73 -13.19 25.53
C ARG A 233 -85.53 -14.49 25.47
N LEU A 234 -85.20 -15.39 24.54
CA LEU A 234 -85.84 -16.70 24.41
C LEU A 234 -85.55 -17.61 25.61
N GLU A 235 -84.35 -17.53 26.17
CA GLU A 235 -83.95 -18.19 27.40
C GLU A 235 -84.74 -17.62 28.56
N ALA A 236 -84.92 -16.31 28.70
CA ALA A 236 -85.78 -15.72 29.73
C ALA A 236 -87.26 -16.12 29.56
N GLU A 237 -87.76 -16.23 28.33
CA GLU A 237 -89.08 -16.79 28.01
C GLU A 237 -89.16 -18.29 28.37
N LEU A 238 -88.14 -19.08 28.02
CA LEU A 238 -88.00 -20.49 28.36
C LEU A 238 -87.78 -20.71 29.85
N ASP A 239 -87.12 -19.81 30.57
CA ASP A 239 -86.89 -19.83 32.01
C ASP A 239 -88.19 -19.45 32.71
N ALA A 240 -88.96 -18.51 32.17
CA ALA A 240 -90.31 -18.26 32.66
C ALA A 240 -91.20 -19.50 32.47
N MET A 241 -91.05 -20.21 31.34
CA MET A 241 -91.72 -21.50 31.09
C MET A 241 -91.15 -22.68 31.90
N ALA A 242 -89.84 -22.72 32.18
CA ALA A 242 -89.16 -23.75 32.93
C ALA A 242 -89.26 -23.52 34.44
N ARG A 243 -89.48 -22.27 34.89
CA ARG A 243 -89.97 -21.96 36.23
C ARG A 243 -91.44 -22.36 36.39
N LEU A 244 -92.19 -22.45 35.29
CA LEU A 244 -93.52 -23.09 35.24
C LEU A 244 -93.43 -24.63 35.11
N GLU A 245 -92.35 -25.21 34.56
CA GLU A 245 -92.23 -26.66 34.27
C GLU A 245 -91.22 -27.47 35.12
N GLY A 246 -90.27 -26.85 35.82
CA GLY A 246 -89.34 -27.50 36.74
C GLY A 246 -88.18 -28.30 36.11
N ARG A 247 -86.96 -27.85 36.44
CA ARG A 247 -85.68 -28.60 36.57
C ARG A 247 -84.90 -29.04 35.31
N ALA A 248 -83.68 -28.49 35.17
CA ALA A 248 -82.53 -29.18 34.57
C ALA A 248 -81.20 -28.71 35.21
N GLU A 249 -80.77 -29.39 36.28
CA GLU A 249 -79.55 -29.14 37.06
C GLU A 249 -78.43 -30.08 36.57
N GLY A 250 -77.33 -29.55 36.04
CA GLY A 250 -76.16 -30.38 35.67
C GLY A 250 -74.93 -29.62 35.19
N ALA A 251 -75.07 -28.70 34.23
CA ALA A 251 -73.95 -27.92 33.69
C ALA A 251 -73.66 -26.62 34.46
N SER A 252 -74.65 -26.10 35.21
CA SER A 252 -74.54 -24.87 36.01
C SER A 252 -73.60 -24.99 37.23
N SER A 253 -73.33 -26.22 37.71
CA SER A 253 -72.63 -26.45 39.00
C SER A 253 -71.12 -26.17 38.98
N LEU A 254 -70.40 -26.50 37.89
CA LEU A 254 -68.94 -26.29 37.81
C LEU A 254 -68.58 -24.81 37.56
N MET A 255 -69.38 -24.12 36.73
CA MET A 255 -69.16 -22.72 36.38
C MET A 255 -69.48 -21.79 37.57
N ALA A 256 -70.58 -22.07 38.29
CA ALA A 256 -70.92 -21.38 39.54
C ALA A 256 -69.87 -21.62 40.64
N ALA A 257 -69.28 -22.82 40.71
CA ALA A 257 -68.21 -23.12 41.66
C ALA A 257 -66.91 -22.34 41.34
N LEU A 258 -66.54 -22.20 40.06
CA LEU A 258 -65.37 -21.42 39.64
C LEU A 258 -65.56 -19.91 39.83
N GLU A 259 -66.77 -19.38 39.60
CA GLU A 259 -67.10 -17.98 39.90
C GLU A 259 -67.12 -17.70 41.41
N ALA A 260 -67.68 -18.62 42.22
CA ALA A 260 -67.64 -18.51 43.66
C ALA A 260 -66.20 -18.55 44.20
N ALA A 261 -65.36 -19.46 43.68
CA ALA A 261 -63.94 -19.55 44.04
C ALA A 261 -63.18 -18.27 43.64
N ASN A 262 -63.48 -17.71 42.47
CA ASN A 262 -62.89 -16.46 42.03
C ASN A 262 -63.18 -15.30 43.00
N GLN A 263 -64.40 -15.18 43.51
CA GLN A 263 -64.83 -14.06 44.35
C GLN A 263 -64.53 -14.22 45.86
N THR A 264 -64.54 -15.46 46.38
CA THR A 264 -64.54 -15.70 47.84
C THR A 264 -63.34 -16.46 48.38
N SER A 265 -62.57 -17.16 47.54
CA SER A 265 -61.42 -17.95 48.01
C SER A 265 -60.21 -17.08 48.36
N SER A 266 -59.42 -17.53 49.34
CA SER A 266 -58.13 -16.92 49.65
C SER A 266 -57.12 -17.15 48.51
N VAL A 267 -56.04 -16.36 48.47
CA VAL A 267 -55.00 -16.51 47.45
C VAL A 267 -54.34 -17.90 47.49
N ALA A 268 -54.14 -18.46 48.69
CA ALA A 268 -53.55 -19.80 48.85
C ALA A 268 -54.46 -20.89 48.30
N GLU A 269 -55.77 -20.82 48.59
CA GLU A 269 -56.77 -21.76 48.06
C GLU A 269 -56.85 -21.67 46.52
N LEU A 270 -56.76 -20.47 45.95
CA LEU A 270 -56.73 -20.30 44.50
C LEU A 270 -55.51 -20.95 43.84
N VAL A 271 -54.33 -20.85 44.45
CA VAL A 271 -53.12 -21.51 43.95
C VAL A 271 -53.28 -23.04 43.95
N GLU A 272 -53.87 -23.61 45.00
CA GLU A 272 -54.18 -25.05 45.06
C GLU A 272 -55.19 -25.46 43.97
N VAL A 273 -56.27 -24.69 43.79
CA VAL A 273 -57.27 -24.97 42.74
C VAL A 273 -56.65 -24.91 41.34
N VAL A 274 -55.76 -23.94 41.06
CA VAL A 274 -55.04 -23.87 39.78
C VAL A 274 -54.11 -25.08 39.60
N GLY A 275 -53.39 -25.47 40.65
CA GLY A 275 -52.54 -26.67 40.63
C GLY A 275 -53.32 -27.97 40.38
N ASP A 276 -54.49 -28.11 41.01
CA ASP A 276 -55.39 -29.25 40.79
C ASP A 276 -55.94 -29.30 39.36
N LEU A 277 -56.28 -28.14 38.78
CA LEU A 277 -56.72 -28.04 37.38
C LEU A 277 -55.59 -28.39 36.42
N GLU A 278 -54.36 -27.95 36.70
CA GLU A 278 -53.18 -28.27 35.89
C GLU A 278 -52.83 -29.76 35.97
N ALA A 279 -52.90 -30.37 37.16
CA ALA A 279 -52.72 -31.82 37.34
C ALA A 279 -53.78 -32.65 36.59
N ARG A 280 -54.99 -32.10 36.41
CA ARG A 280 -56.07 -32.70 35.61
C ARG A 280 -55.99 -32.37 34.12
N THR A 281 -54.91 -31.76 33.64
CA THR A 281 -54.70 -31.32 32.25
C THR A 281 -55.71 -30.27 31.74
N GLN A 282 -56.39 -29.55 32.65
CA GLN A 282 -57.36 -28.50 32.31
C GLN A 282 -56.70 -27.12 32.23
N GLN A 283 -55.60 -27.01 31.49
CA GLN A 283 -54.75 -25.81 31.42
C GLN A 283 -55.50 -24.55 30.93
N ALA A 284 -56.43 -24.70 29.99
CA ALA A 284 -57.23 -23.57 29.50
C ALA A 284 -58.13 -22.97 30.60
N MET A 285 -58.75 -23.83 31.42
CA MET A 285 -59.60 -23.40 32.53
C MET A 285 -58.77 -22.79 33.66
N ALA A 286 -57.61 -23.38 33.98
CA ALA A 286 -56.65 -22.81 34.92
C ALA A 286 -56.22 -21.39 34.50
N ARG A 287 -55.91 -21.20 33.21
CA ARG A 287 -55.54 -19.90 32.65
C ARG A 287 -56.67 -18.87 32.73
N GLU A 288 -57.90 -19.26 32.39
CA GLU A 288 -59.04 -18.35 32.48
C GLU A 288 -59.39 -18.00 33.92
N LEU A 289 -59.28 -18.94 34.87
CA LEU A 289 -59.47 -18.66 36.29
C LEU A 289 -58.44 -17.62 36.79
N VAL A 290 -57.16 -17.81 36.48
CA VAL A 290 -56.10 -16.85 36.86
C VAL A 290 -56.36 -15.49 36.20
N SER A 291 -56.75 -15.46 34.92
CA SER A 291 -57.11 -14.22 34.21
C SER A 291 -58.32 -13.50 34.83
N ALA A 292 -59.37 -14.22 35.19
CA ALA A 292 -60.58 -13.66 35.82
C ALA A 292 -60.31 -13.17 37.25
N ALA A 293 -59.55 -13.93 38.04
CA ALA A 293 -59.12 -13.54 39.38
C ALA A 293 -58.22 -12.32 39.35
N SER A 294 -57.29 -12.29 38.41
CA SER A 294 -56.38 -11.17 38.29
C SER A 294 -57.08 -9.88 37.82
N ARG A 295 -58.20 -9.96 37.09
CA ARG A 295 -58.98 -8.79 36.68
C ARG A 295 -59.86 -8.21 37.79
N SER A 296 -60.36 -9.04 38.70
CA SER A 296 -61.37 -8.65 39.69
C SER A 296 -60.82 -8.31 41.08
N ARG A 297 -59.61 -8.79 41.41
CA ARG A 297 -59.00 -8.62 42.74
C ARG A 297 -58.18 -7.34 42.89
N ARG A 298 -57.82 -6.99 44.13
CA ARG A 298 -56.92 -5.86 44.40
C ARG A 298 -55.49 -6.18 43.98
N VAL A 299 -54.68 -5.14 43.75
CA VAL A 299 -53.32 -5.28 43.21
C VAL A 299 -52.44 -6.14 44.11
N GLU A 300 -52.58 -6.01 45.43
CA GLU A 300 -51.82 -6.75 46.44
C GLU A 300 -52.16 -8.25 46.39
N ASP A 301 -53.44 -8.58 46.25
CA ASP A 301 -53.92 -9.96 46.15
C ASP A 301 -53.46 -10.61 44.84
N VAL A 302 -53.44 -9.83 43.74
CA VAL A 302 -52.95 -10.31 42.44
C VAL A 302 -51.44 -10.54 42.48
N ALA A 303 -50.66 -9.63 43.08
CA ALA A 303 -49.23 -9.82 43.26
C ALA A 303 -48.92 -11.06 44.11
N ALA A 304 -49.68 -11.27 45.20
CA ALA A 304 -49.58 -12.45 46.04
C ALA A 304 -49.95 -13.73 45.29
N LEU A 305 -50.98 -13.68 44.43
CA LEU A 305 -51.41 -14.82 43.60
C LEU A 305 -50.33 -15.20 42.59
N LEU A 306 -49.81 -14.24 41.82
CA LEU A 306 -48.78 -14.50 40.81
C LEU A 306 -47.49 -15.03 41.44
N SER A 307 -47.04 -14.44 42.55
CA SER A 307 -45.88 -14.90 43.30
C SER A 307 -46.12 -16.27 43.97
N GLY A 308 -47.38 -16.57 44.33
CA GLY A 308 -47.80 -17.86 44.86
C GLY A 308 -47.78 -18.97 43.81
N LEU A 309 -48.28 -18.69 42.61
CA LEU A 309 -48.24 -19.59 41.46
C LEU A 309 -46.80 -19.91 41.04
N GLU A 310 -45.91 -18.92 41.05
CA GLU A 310 -44.49 -19.14 40.78
C GLU A 310 -43.86 -20.08 41.82
N ARG A 311 -44.07 -19.82 43.11
CA ARG A 311 -43.56 -20.69 44.20
C ARG A 311 -44.12 -22.11 44.15
N ALA A 312 -45.29 -22.30 43.56
CA ALA A 312 -45.91 -23.60 43.32
C ALA A 312 -45.41 -24.31 42.04
N GLY A 313 -44.51 -23.68 41.27
CA GLY A 313 -43.98 -24.23 40.01
C GLY A 313 -44.89 -23.99 38.79
N LEU A 314 -45.96 -23.21 38.92
CA LEU A 314 -46.97 -22.95 37.88
C LEU A 314 -46.64 -21.65 37.11
N HIS A 315 -45.36 -21.47 36.76
CA HIS A 315 -44.82 -20.22 36.20
C HIS A 315 -45.51 -19.81 34.89
N ALA A 316 -45.86 -20.77 34.03
CA ALA A 316 -46.52 -20.50 32.76
C ALA A 316 -47.87 -19.76 32.94
N HIS A 317 -48.64 -20.14 33.97
CA HIS A 317 -49.90 -19.48 34.28
C HIS A 317 -49.70 -18.07 34.82
N ALA A 318 -48.73 -17.87 35.73
CA ALA A 318 -48.41 -16.55 36.26
C ALA A 318 -48.00 -15.57 35.15
N VAL A 319 -47.05 -15.95 34.28
CA VAL A 319 -46.58 -15.08 33.19
C VAL A 319 -47.68 -14.83 32.15
N SER A 320 -48.46 -15.85 31.79
CA SER A 320 -49.52 -15.72 30.77
C SER A 320 -50.65 -14.75 31.16
N ALA A 321 -50.82 -14.49 32.46
CA ALA A 321 -51.83 -13.57 32.98
C ALA A 321 -51.40 -12.10 32.91
N VAL A 322 -50.09 -11.83 32.82
CA VAL A 322 -49.54 -10.47 32.91
C VAL A 322 -49.99 -9.57 31.76
N ALA A 323 -49.89 -10.00 30.50
CA ALA A 323 -50.27 -9.17 29.36
C ALA A 323 -51.76 -8.75 29.37
N PRO A 324 -52.74 -9.66 29.62
CA PRO A 324 -54.13 -9.29 29.83
C PRO A 324 -54.34 -8.29 30.98
N LEU A 325 -53.57 -8.41 32.06
CA LEU A 325 -53.64 -7.49 33.20
C LEU A 325 -53.17 -6.10 32.83
N VAL A 326 -52.02 -6.00 32.16
CA VAL A 326 -51.49 -4.73 31.68
C VAL A 326 -52.47 -4.06 30.71
N MET A 327 -53.13 -4.82 29.83
CA MET A 327 -54.13 -4.28 28.91
C MET A 327 -55.35 -3.71 29.63
N THR A 328 -55.89 -4.44 30.59
CA THR A 328 -57.20 -4.13 31.20
C THR A 328 -57.12 -3.17 32.38
N ARG A 329 -56.00 -3.15 33.10
CA ARG A 329 -55.85 -2.32 34.30
C ARG A 329 -55.46 -0.86 34.00
N PRO A 330 -55.95 0.10 34.82
CA PRO A 330 -55.50 1.48 34.78
C PRO A 330 -54.00 1.59 35.02
N VAL A 331 -53.40 2.62 34.44
CA VAL A 331 -51.96 2.91 34.53
C VAL A 331 -51.42 2.94 35.96
N ALA A 332 -52.18 3.53 36.90
CA ALA A 332 -51.80 3.59 38.31
C ALA A 332 -51.76 2.21 38.97
N GLU A 333 -52.70 1.32 38.61
CA GLU A 333 -52.72 -0.06 39.12
C GLU A 333 -51.62 -0.91 38.48
N THR A 334 -51.29 -0.69 37.21
CA THR A 334 -50.15 -1.35 36.56
C THR A 334 -48.83 -1.00 37.25
N ALA A 335 -48.61 0.28 37.58
CA ALA A 335 -47.43 0.71 38.33
C ALA A 335 -47.41 0.15 39.76
N ALA A 336 -48.55 0.14 40.45
CA ALA A 336 -48.67 -0.49 41.76
C ALA A 336 -48.37 -2.00 41.69
N LEU A 337 -48.86 -2.70 40.67
CA LEU A 337 -48.64 -4.13 40.48
C LEU A 337 -47.15 -4.45 40.31
N ALA A 338 -46.45 -3.70 39.45
CA ALA A 338 -45.00 -3.85 39.30
C ALA A 338 -44.26 -3.61 40.63
N GLY A 339 -44.67 -2.60 41.41
CA GLY A 339 -44.08 -2.32 42.72
C GLY A 339 -44.36 -3.40 43.78
N GLU A 340 -45.56 -3.99 43.80
CA GLU A 340 -45.91 -5.11 44.70
C GLU A 340 -45.16 -6.38 44.32
N LEU A 341 -45.05 -6.69 43.02
CA LEU A 341 -44.31 -7.85 42.52
C LEU A 341 -42.82 -7.76 42.85
N HIS A 342 -42.22 -6.58 42.71
CA HIS A 342 -40.83 -6.35 43.11
C HIS A 342 -40.65 -6.52 44.63
N ARG A 343 -41.57 -5.99 45.44
CA ARG A 343 -41.55 -6.19 46.90
C ARG A 343 -41.75 -7.65 47.32
N ALA A 344 -42.48 -8.42 46.53
CA ALA A 344 -42.65 -9.86 46.72
C ALA A 344 -41.46 -10.70 46.23
N GLY A 345 -40.49 -10.08 45.53
CA GLY A 345 -39.31 -10.75 44.96
C GLY A 345 -39.57 -11.53 43.67
N PHE A 346 -40.70 -11.29 42.99
CA PHE A 346 -41.03 -11.97 41.72
C PHE A 346 -40.50 -11.17 40.52
N GLU A 347 -39.18 -11.21 40.31
CA GLU A 347 -38.48 -10.40 39.29
C GLU A 347 -38.91 -10.74 37.85
N ASP A 348 -39.16 -12.01 37.53
CA ASP A 348 -39.65 -12.41 36.20
C ASP A 348 -41.03 -11.82 35.91
N GLY A 349 -41.88 -11.73 36.95
CA GLY A 349 -43.17 -11.05 36.89
C GLY A 349 -43.01 -9.56 36.62
N VAL A 350 -42.12 -8.87 37.34
CA VAL A 350 -41.81 -7.46 37.12
C VAL A 350 -41.36 -7.23 35.68
N ALA A 351 -40.40 -8.02 35.19
CA ALA A 351 -39.91 -7.94 33.82
C ALA A 351 -41.03 -8.17 32.79
N ALA A 352 -41.95 -9.10 33.04
CA ALA A 352 -43.11 -9.32 32.19
C ALA A 352 -44.07 -8.11 32.22
N VAL A 353 -44.34 -7.51 33.39
CA VAL A 353 -45.19 -6.31 33.49
C VAL A 353 -44.58 -5.16 32.71
N LEU A 354 -43.28 -4.90 32.89
CA LEU A 354 -42.59 -3.82 32.17
C LEU A 354 -42.59 -4.06 30.66
N ARG A 355 -42.27 -5.29 30.20
CA ARG A 355 -42.28 -5.64 28.77
C ARG A 355 -43.67 -5.48 28.17
N SER A 356 -44.70 -6.05 28.78
CA SER A 356 -46.08 -5.89 28.31
C SER A 356 -46.53 -4.43 28.37
N SER A 357 -46.04 -3.63 29.33
CA SER A 357 -46.33 -2.19 29.36
C SER A 357 -45.70 -1.49 28.16
N VAL A 358 -44.45 -1.80 27.83
CA VAL A 358 -43.80 -1.28 26.63
C VAL A 358 -44.53 -1.71 25.38
N GLU A 359 -44.99 -2.95 25.24
CA GLU A 359 -45.63 -3.45 24.01
C GLU A 359 -47.06 -2.93 23.81
N LEU A 360 -47.81 -2.80 24.89
CA LEU A 360 -49.27 -2.69 24.81
C LEU A 360 -49.82 -1.30 25.18
N LYS A 361 -49.09 -0.50 25.96
CA LYS A 361 -49.55 0.83 26.40
C LYS A 361 -49.17 1.94 25.39
N SER A 362 -49.96 3.00 25.35
CA SER A 362 -49.64 4.20 24.56
C SER A 362 -48.42 4.95 25.16
N PRO A 363 -47.71 5.81 24.39
CA PRO A 363 -46.61 6.61 24.91
C PRO A 363 -46.96 7.43 26.17
N CYS A 364 -48.17 7.99 26.23
CA CYS A 364 -48.67 8.73 27.40
C CYS A 364 -48.87 7.80 28.60
N ASP A 365 -49.45 6.62 28.38
CA ASP A 365 -49.66 5.63 29.43
C ASP A 365 -48.33 5.08 29.98
N ILE A 366 -47.31 4.88 29.13
CA ILE A 366 -45.96 4.47 29.55
C ILE A 366 -45.38 5.50 30.53
N ILE A 367 -45.48 6.80 30.22
CA ILE A 367 -45.05 7.86 31.15
C ILE A 367 -45.88 7.85 32.43
N GLY A 368 -47.18 7.61 32.35
CA GLY A 368 -48.02 7.47 33.53
C GLY A 368 -47.58 6.29 34.42
N VAL A 369 -47.19 5.15 33.85
CA VAL A 369 -46.63 4.01 34.61
C VAL A 369 -45.32 4.42 35.27
N CYS A 370 -44.43 5.10 34.53
CA CYS A 370 -43.15 5.60 35.05
C CYS A 370 -43.33 6.56 36.23
N LEU A 371 -44.28 7.50 36.13
CA LEU A 371 -44.61 8.42 37.22
C LEU A 371 -45.15 7.68 38.44
N GLY A 372 -45.99 6.66 38.24
CA GLY A 372 -46.48 5.79 39.31
C GLY A 372 -45.34 5.05 40.02
N LEU A 373 -44.41 4.47 39.25
CA LEU A 373 -43.23 3.79 39.78
C LEU A 373 -42.32 4.75 40.56
N HIS A 374 -42.04 5.93 40.01
CA HIS A 374 -41.20 6.94 40.64
C HIS A 374 -41.79 7.41 41.99
N ARG A 375 -43.09 7.72 42.02
CA ARG A 375 -43.80 8.12 43.26
C ARG A 375 -43.82 7.03 44.33
N ASN A 376 -43.76 5.77 43.92
CA ASN A 376 -43.66 4.62 44.82
C ASN A 376 -42.22 4.31 45.26
N GLY A 377 -41.25 5.18 44.94
CA GLY A 377 -39.84 5.00 45.28
C GLY A 377 -39.11 3.96 44.42
N GLN A 378 -39.71 3.52 43.31
CA GLN A 378 -39.18 2.50 42.40
C GLN A 378 -38.54 3.15 41.16
N GLY A 379 -37.62 4.08 41.37
CA GLY A 379 -36.97 4.85 40.29
C GLY A 379 -36.23 3.97 39.28
N GLU A 380 -35.57 2.91 39.74
CA GLU A 380 -34.83 1.96 38.90
C GLU A 380 -35.74 1.19 37.92
N LEU A 381 -36.96 0.84 38.35
CA LEU A 381 -37.96 0.22 37.48
C LEU A 381 -38.51 1.20 36.45
N ALA A 382 -38.67 2.48 36.81
CA ALA A 382 -39.08 3.51 35.87
C ALA A 382 -38.03 3.75 34.79
N GLU A 383 -36.74 3.81 35.16
CA GLU A 383 -35.63 3.91 34.20
C GLU A 383 -35.54 2.67 33.30
N SER A 384 -35.70 1.47 33.87
CA SER A 384 -35.73 0.22 33.10
C SER A 384 -36.88 0.20 32.08
N LEU A 385 -38.06 0.69 32.47
CA LEU A 385 -39.22 0.79 31.59
C LEU A 385 -38.98 1.78 30.45
N LEU A 386 -38.44 2.97 30.74
CA LEU A 386 -38.09 3.96 29.74
C LEU A 386 -37.00 3.46 28.79
N THR A 387 -36.00 2.77 29.32
CA THR A 387 -34.93 2.17 28.52
C THR A 387 -35.50 1.14 27.56
N ALA A 388 -36.37 0.24 28.04
CA ALA A 388 -37.03 -0.76 27.20
C ALA A 388 -37.94 -0.09 26.15
N ALA A 389 -38.66 0.97 26.51
CA ALA A 389 -39.45 1.74 25.56
C ALA A 389 -38.56 2.38 24.48
N PHE A 390 -37.44 2.99 24.86
CA PHE A 390 -36.50 3.60 23.93
C PHE A 390 -35.73 2.61 23.07
N VAL A 391 -35.61 1.35 23.47
CA VAL A 391 -35.02 0.30 22.62
C VAL A 391 -36.05 -0.25 21.61
N VAL A 392 -37.25 -0.59 22.09
CA VAL A 392 -38.20 -1.43 21.31
C VAL A 392 -39.16 -0.60 20.46
N ARG A 393 -39.51 0.61 20.87
CA ARG A 393 -40.54 1.42 20.20
C ARG A 393 -40.03 2.13 18.94
N THR A 394 -40.96 2.55 18.09
CA THR A 394 -40.64 3.34 16.89
C THR A 394 -40.05 4.70 17.25
N VAL A 395 -39.36 5.36 16.32
CA VAL A 395 -38.81 6.72 16.53
C VAL A 395 -39.91 7.70 16.95
N THR A 396 -41.08 7.64 16.30
CA THR A 396 -42.24 8.49 16.62
C THR A 396 -42.73 8.29 18.05
N ASP A 397 -42.82 7.04 18.49
CA ASP A 397 -43.23 6.71 19.86
C ASP A 397 -42.19 7.19 20.89
N VAL A 398 -40.90 7.03 20.62
CA VAL A 398 -39.83 7.52 21.51
C VAL A 398 -39.88 9.03 21.67
N VAL A 399 -40.08 9.76 20.56
CA VAL A 399 -40.26 11.22 20.62
C VAL A 399 -41.50 11.59 21.43
N ALA A 400 -42.62 10.87 21.25
CA ALA A 400 -43.82 11.09 22.04
C ALA A 400 -43.58 10.84 23.54
N VAL A 401 -42.89 9.75 23.90
CA VAL A 401 -42.50 9.44 25.29
C VAL A 401 -41.64 10.58 25.87
N ALA A 402 -40.62 11.05 25.14
CA ALA A 402 -39.79 12.17 25.57
C ALA A 402 -40.59 13.48 25.71
N VAL A 403 -41.55 13.73 24.82
CA VAL A 403 -42.44 14.90 24.89
C VAL A 403 -43.34 14.86 26.12
N TRP A 404 -43.91 13.70 26.45
CA TRP A 404 -44.76 13.51 27.63
C TRP A 404 -43.97 13.48 28.95
N ALA A 405 -42.71 13.03 28.93
CA ALA A 405 -41.85 13.04 30.11
C ALA A 405 -41.44 14.46 30.55
N ALA A 406 -41.41 15.41 29.62
CA ALA A 406 -40.84 16.72 29.91
C ALA A 406 -41.67 17.56 30.88
N GLY A 407 -40.98 18.27 31.77
CA GLY A 407 -41.60 19.03 32.86
C GLY A 407 -42.17 18.15 33.96
N THR A 408 -41.87 16.85 33.97
CA THR A 408 -42.30 15.90 35.00
C THR A 408 -41.11 15.34 35.78
N GLU A 409 -41.39 14.66 36.90
CA GLU A 409 -40.37 14.04 37.77
C GLU A 409 -39.53 12.97 37.05
N VAL A 410 -40.01 12.41 35.94
CA VAL A 410 -39.30 11.36 35.18
C VAL A 410 -38.47 11.91 34.01
N GLU A 411 -38.39 13.23 33.82
CA GLU A 411 -37.61 13.82 32.72
C GLU A 411 -36.12 13.44 32.80
N ALA A 412 -35.51 13.51 33.98
CA ALA A 412 -34.12 13.10 34.17
C ALA A 412 -33.89 11.59 33.93
N ALA A 413 -34.84 10.75 34.34
CA ALA A 413 -34.80 9.32 34.04
C ALA A 413 -34.92 9.05 32.54
N SER A 414 -35.72 9.85 31.82
CA SER A 414 -35.83 9.74 30.36
C SER A 414 -34.51 10.10 29.66
N LEU A 415 -33.79 11.14 30.11
CA LEU A 415 -32.47 11.46 29.54
C LEU A 415 -31.48 10.32 29.76
N THR A 416 -31.47 9.73 30.95
CA THR A 416 -30.56 8.62 31.29
C THR A 416 -30.88 7.35 30.47
N ALA A 417 -32.17 7.07 30.27
CA ALA A 417 -32.65 5.92 29.50
C ALA A 417 -32.30 5.94 28.00
N LEU A 418 -31.93 7.10 27.42
CA LEU A 418 -31.49 7.17 26.02
C LEU A 418 -30.15 6.49 25.80
N GLY A 419 -29.26 6.50 26.80
CA GLY A 419 -27.91 5.94 26.68
C GLY A 419 -27.91 4.48 26.23
N PRO A 420 -28.53 3.55 26.97
CA PRO A 420 -28.58 2.13 26.59
C PRO A 420 -29.37 1.86 25.29
N ALA A 421 -30.23 2.78 24.85
CA ALA A 421 -30.95 2.63 23.59
C ALA A 421 -30.04 2.80 22.37
N VAL A 422 -28.93 3.52 22.51
CA VAL A 422 -27.96 3.72 21.44
C VAL A 422 -27.30 2.40 21.01
N ASP A 423 -27.07 1.48 21.94
CA ASP A 423 -26.39 0.19 21.68
C ASP A 423 -27.25 -0.78 20.83
N ARG A 424 -28.55 -0.51 20.70
CA ARG A 424 -29.53 -1.42 20.06
C ARG A 424 -30.18 -0.86 18.82
N ARG A 425 -30.11 0.46 18.60
CA ARG A 425 -30.68 1.14 17.43
C ARG A 425 -29.67 1.20 16.29
N SER A 426 -30.17 1.16 15.07
CA SER A 426 -29.32 1.36 13.89
C SER A 426 -28.85 2.81 13.77
N ALA A 427 -27.74 3.03 13.06
CA ALA A 427 -27.21 4.37 12.83
C ALA A 427 -28.23 5.32 12.17
N GLN A 428 -29.05 4.79 11.25
CA GLN A 428 -30.09 5.58 10.59
C GLN A 428 -31.20 5.99 11.56
N GLU A 429 -31.67 5.08 12.40
CA GLU A 429 -32.69 5.38 13.41
C GLU A 429 -32.21 6.41 14.43
N LEU A 430 -30.93 6.39 14.82
CA LEU A 430 -30.35 7.38 15.74
C LEU A 430 -30.34 8.79 15.13
N VAL A 431 -30.03 8.92 13.84
CA VAL A 431 -30.09 10.21 13.14
C VAL A 431 -31.53 10.69 13.00
N GLU A 432 -32.45 9.81 12.58
CA GLU A 432 -33.88 10.13 12.48
C GLU A 432 -34.46 10.55 13.84
N LEU A 433 -34.09 9.84 14.91
CA LEU A 433 -34.48 10.18 16.27
C LEU A 433 -33.94 11.54 16.72
N THR A 434 -32.67 11.83 16.43
CA THR A 434 -32.06 13.12 16.77
C THR A 434 -32.79 14.27 16.05
N ILE A 435 -33.08 14.12 14.76
CA ILE A 435 -33.83 15.11 13.97
C ILE A 435 -35.24 15.29 14.54
N ALA A 436 -35.94 14.19 14.83
CA ALA A 436 -37.31 14.23 15.31
C ALA A 436 -37.41 14.85 16.73
N LEU A 437 -36.46 14.55 17.62
CA LEU A 437 -36.37 15.19 18.94
C LEU A 437 -36.10 16.70 18.84
N ARG A 438 -35.20 17.14 17.95
CA ARG A 438 -34.98 18.58 17.70
C ARG A 438 -36.24 19.25 17.15
N ALA A 439 -36.93 18.62 16.20
CA ALA A 439 -38.18 19.13 15.64
C ALA A 439 -39.30 19.25 16.69
N ALA A 440 -39.31 18.34 17.68
CA ALA A 440 -40.22 18.37 18.82
C ALA A 440 -39.79 19.33 19.95
N GLY A 441 -38.70 20.08 19.79
CA GLY A 441 -38.19 21.02 20.79
C GLY A 441 -37.47 20.36 21.98
N ARG A 442 -37.11 19.08 21.89
CA ARG A 442 -36.39 18.32 22.91
C ARG A 442 -34.89 18.33 22.66
N HIS A 443 -34.30 19.52 22.80
CA HIS A 443 -32.88 19.74 22.52
C HIS A 443 -31.96 18.96 23.47
N GLU A 444 -32.28 18.88 24.76
CA GLU A 444 -31.46 18.13 25.73
C GLU A 444 -31.38 16.63 25.38
N HIS A 445 -32.52 16.01 25.04
CA HIS A 445 -32.56 14.62 24.56
C HIS A 445 -31.79 14.45 23.25
N ALA A 446 -31.97 15.36 22.30
CA ALA A 446 -31.27 15.31 21.02
C ALA A 446 -29.74 15.47 21.18
N ASP A 447 -29.29 16.36 22.07
CA ASP A 447 -27.87 16.61 22.33
C ASP A 447 -27.21 15.47 23.13
N SER A 448 -27.98 14.75 23.94
CA SER A 448 -27.50 13.57 24.69
C SER A 448 -27.15 12.37 23.80
N LEU A 449 -27.81 12.23 22.64
CA LEU A 449 -27.62 11.09 21.74
C LEU A 449 -26.20 11.03 21.14
N PRO A 450 -25.67 12.09 20.51
CA PRO A 450 -24.27 12.15 20.07
C PRO A 450 -23.26 11.77 21.16
N VAL A 451 -23.47 12.25 22.39
CA VAL A 451 -22.57 11.95 23.52
C VAL A 451 -22.64 10.47 23.88
N ALA A 452 -23.85 9.92 23.98
CA ALA A 452 -24.05 8.50 24.26
C ALA A 452 -23.47 7.58 23.17
N VAL A 453 -23.56 7.97 21.89
CA VAL A 453 -22.90 7.27 20.77
C VAL A 453 -21.40 7.24 20.97
N ALA A 454 -20.79 8.38 21.28
CA ALA A 454 -19.34 8.47 21.46
C ALA A 454 -18.83 7.67 22.67
N GLU A 455 -19.62 7.57 23.74
CA GLU A 455 -19.23 6.88 24.98
C GLU A 455 -19.46 5.37 24.95
N ARG A 456 -20.49 4.90 24.25
CA ARG A 456 -20.98 3.51 24.37
C ARG A 456 -20.76 2.66 23.13
N CYS A 457 -20.77 3.26 21.93
CA CYS A 457 -20.65 2.49 20.69
C CYS A 457 -19.22 2.01 20.43
N GLU A 458 -19.11 0.90 19.71
CA GLU A 458 -17.84 0.48 19.13
C GLU A 458 -17.40 1.46 18.04
N ALA A 459 -16.09 1.58 17.83
CA ALA A 459 -15.52 2.52 16.86
C ALA A 459 -16.08 2.37 15.44
N ARG A 460 -16.45 1.14 15.02
CA ARG A 460 -17.06 0.89 13.72
C ARG A 460 -18.46 1.51 13.63
N ASP A 461 -19.27 1.35 14.67
CA ASP A 461 -20.62 1.88 14.71
C ASP A 461 -20.60 3.42 14.84
N VAL A 462 -19.63 3.97 15.58
CA VAL A 462 -19.39 5.42 15.64
C VAL A 462 -19.16 5.99 14.23
N VAL A 463 -18.31 5.34 13.40
CA VAL A 463 -18.07 5.80 12.02
C VAL A 463 -19.33 5.73 11.17
N ASN A 464 -20.10 4.64 11.27
CA ASN A 464 -21.38 4.51 10.55
C ASN A 464 -22.36 5.62 10.94
N VAL A 465 -22.44 5.95 12.24
CA VAL A 465 -23.31 7.03 12.73
C VAL A 465 -22.83 8.40 12.24
N ILE A 466 -21.52 8.68 12.27
CA ILE A 466 -20.93 9.91 11.73
C ILE A 466 -21.24 10.06 10.23
N GLU A 467 -21.17 8.97 9.45
CA GLU A 467 -21.55 8.96 8.03
C GLU A 467 -23.02 9.31 7.84
N CYS A 468 -23.92 8.69 8.61
CA CYS A 468 -25.34 8.99 8.54
C CYS A 468 -25.66 10.45 8.91
N PHE A 469 -25.03 11.02 9.96
CA PHE A 469 -25.19 12.44 10.31
C PHE A 469 -24.68 13.36 9.21
N THR A 470 -23.49 13.07 8.66
CA THR A 470 -22.88 13.86 7.58
C THR A 470 -23.75 13.83 6.32
N ALA A 471 -24.29 12.66 5.95
CA ALA A 471 -25.19 12.51 4.80
C ALA A 471 -26.50 13.28 4.95
N LYS A 472 -26.97 13.52 6.18
CA LYS A 472 -28.14 14.36 6.48
C LYS A 472 -27.80 15.84 6.68
N GLY A 473 -26.54 16.26 6.49
CA GLY A 473 -26.10 17.65 6.64
C GLY A 473 -25.89 18.10 8.09
N MET A 474 -25.88 17.17 9.04
CA MET A 474 -25.70 17.41 10.48
C MET A 474 -24.23 17.33 10.87
N ILE A 475 -23.42 18.23 10.32
CA ILE A 475 -21.96 18.22 10.49
C ILE A 475 -21.57 18.52 11.95
N GLY A 476 -22.35 19.37 12.65
CA GLY A 476 -22.07 19.72 14.05
C GLY A 476 -22.17 18.53 15.00
N GLU A 477 -23.17 17.67 14.82
CA GLU A 477 -23.35 16.44 15.60
C GLU A 477 -22.28 15.40 15.26
N ALA A 478 -21.95 15.25 13.98
CA ALA A 478 -20.84 14.39 13.55
C ALA A 478 -19.51 14.83 14.19
N ASP A 479 -19.22 16.14 14.20
CA ASP A 479 -18.03 16.71 14.83
C ASP A 479 -18.04 16.55 16.36
N LEU A 480 -19.22 16.65 17.00
CA LEU A 480 -19.39 16.43 18.43
C LEU A 480 -19.06 14.97 18.79
N ILE A 481 -19.66 14.00 18.10
CA ILE A 481 -19.38 12.57 18.30
C ILE A 481 -17.88 12.34 18.15
N LEU A 482 -17.30 12.84 17.06
CA LEU A 482 -15.88 12.68 16.78
C LEU A 482 -15.01 13.28 17.90
N SER A 483 -15.38 14.45 18.43
CA SER A 483 -14.64 15.12 19.51
C SER A 483 -14.69 14.36 20.83
N VAL A 484 -15.87 13.87 21.24
CA VAL A 484 -16.04 13.11 22.49
C VAL A 484 -15.34 11.76 22.40
N THR A 485 -15.47 11.07 21.25
CA THR A 485 -14.82 9.78 20.99
C THR A 485 -13.29 9.91 21.06
N GLN A 486 -12.76 11.06 20.65
CA GLN A 486 -11.33 11.35 20.67
C GLN A 486 -10.75 11.57 22.06
N ASP A 487 -11.57 11.88 23.07
CA ASP A 487 -11.10 12.05 24.45
C ASP A 487 -10.93 10.70 25.19
N GLY A 488 -11.34 9.59 24.57
CA GLY A 488 -11.20 8.23 25.10
C GLY A 488 -9.76 7.71 25.23
N GLY A 489 -9.62 6.43 25.57
CA GLY A 489 -8.31 5.77 25.63
C GLY A 489 -7.61 5.66 24.27
N VAL A 490 -6.28 5.46 24.26
CA VAL A 490 -5.49 5.28 23.02
C VAL A 490 -6.01 4.11 22.18
N SER A 491 -6.43 3.01 22.83
CA SER A 491 -7.02 1.83 22.17
C SER A 491 -8.29 2.16 21.39
N HIS A 492 -9.18 2.97 21.98
CA HIS A 492 -10.42 3.38 21.34
C HIS A 492 -10.15 4.34 20.16
N LEU A 493 -9.23 5.28 20.33
CA LEU A 493 -8.80 6.17 19.25
C LEU A 493 -8.18 5.41 18.08
N LEU A 494 -7.38 4.38 18.34
CA LEU A 494 -6.82 3.53 17.29
C LEU A 494 -7.90 2.76 16.55
N ALA A 495 -8.88 2.20 17.27
CA ALA A 495 -10.03 1.55 16.65
C ALA A 495 -10.81 2.52 15.75
N LEU A 496 -11.01 3.76 16.20
CA LEU A 496 -11.65 4.83 15.42
C LEU A 496 -10.87 5.18 14.15
N VAL A 497 -9.56 5.42 14.27
CA VAL A 497 -8.70 5.72 13.10
C VAL A 497 -8.75 4.58 12.09
N ARG A 498 -8.70 3.32 12.55
CA ARG A 498 -8.82 2.13 11.67
C ARG A 498 -10.17 2.09 10.97
N ALA A 499 -11.26 2.31 11.69
CA ALA A 499 -12.60 2.33 11.13
C ALA A 499 -12.76 3.44 10.09
N LEU A 500 -12.25 4.65 10.34
CA LEU A 500 -12.27 5.77 9.41
C LEU A 500 -11.48 5.49 8.12
N VAL A 501 -10.29 4.88 8.25
CA VAL A 501 -9.48 4.50 7.08
C VAL A 501 -10.18 3.41 6.26
N GLN A 502 -10.81 2.42 6.92
CA GLN A 502 -11.61 1.39 6.24
C GLN A 502 -12.84 1.97 5.52
N GLY A 503 -13.47 2.99 6.12
CA GLY A 503 -14.55 3.79 5.52
C GLY A 503 -14.09 4.79 4.44
N LYS A 504 -12.80 4.78 4.06
CA LYS A 504 -12.18 5.71 3.08
C LYS A 504 -12.22 7.19 3.48
N GLN A 505 -12.43 7.50 4.76
CA GLN A 505 -12.40 8.86 5.30
C GLN A 505 -11.00 9.25 5.76
N ASN A 506 -10.05 9.29 4.82
CA ASN A 506 -8.65 9.57 5.13
C ASN A 506 -8.43 10.95 5.77
N ASP A 507 -9.21 11.96 5.37
CA ASP A 507 -9.10 13.32 5.91
C ASP A 507 -9.62 13.40 7.36
N ALA A 508 -10.70 12.68 7.68
CA ALA A 508 -11.20 12.58 9.05
C ALA A 508 -10.21 11.82 9.94
N ALA A 509 -9.66 10.71 9.45
CA ALA A 509 -8.60 9.96 10.15
C ALA A 509 -7.36 10.84 10.40
N ALA A 510 -6.95 11.65 9.41
CA ALA A 510 -5.86 12.60 9.55
C ALA A 510 -6.15 13.68 10.61
N SER A 511 -7.37 14.22 10.63
CA SER A 511 -7.79 15.21 11.63
C SER A 511 -7.80 14.64 13.06
N VAL A 512 -8.25 13.40 13.22
CA VAL A 512 -8.21 12.65 14.49
C VAL A 512 -6.79 12.50 14.99
N VAL A 513 -5.89 12.05 14.12
CA VAL A 513 -4.46 11.89 14.46
C VAL A 513 -3.83 13.23 14.83
N ASP A 514 -4.08 14.31 14.07
CA ASP A 514 -3.56 15.64 14.38
C ASP A 514 -4.08 16.17 15.72
N ARG A 515 -5.36 15.93 16.05
CA ARG A 515 -5.91 16.34 17.35
C ARG A 515 -5.31 15.50 18.48
N ALA A 516 -5.20 14.18 18.32
CA ALA A 516 -4.55 13.30 19.29
C ALA A 516 -3.12 13.76 19.58
N VAL A 517 -2.36 14.06 18.53
CA VAL A 517 -1.01 14.58 18.62
C VAL A 517 -0.96 15.93 19.34
N ARG A 518 -1.97 16.81 19.24
CA ARG A 518 -1.96 18.12 19.92
C ARG A 518 -2.21 18.03 21.43
N HIS A 519 -3.08 17.12 21.88
CA HIS A 519 -3.58 17.12 23.25
C HIS A 519 -3.03 16.01 24.13
N ARG A 520 -2.46 14.95 23.55
CA ARG A 520 -2.00 13.79 24.32
C ARG A 520 -0.54 13.94 24.79
N PRO A 521 -0.19 13.27 25.91
CA PRO A 521 1.18 13.16 26.36
C PRO A 521 2.02 12.27 25.41
N PRO A 522 3.35 12.42 25.41
CA PRO A 522 4.24 11.80 24.44
C PRO A 522 4.30 10.26 24.51
N ASP A 523 4.07 9.65 25.67
CA ASP A 523 3.96 8.21 25.88
C ASP A 523 2.76 7.61 25.11
N ASN A 524 1.60 8.25 25.20
CA ASN A 524 0.40 7.89 24.47
C ASN A 524 0.57 8.08 22.96
N ILE A 525 1.29 9.12 22.54
CA ILE A 525 1.61 9.36 21.14
C ILE A 525 2.55 8.28 20.60
N ALA A 526 3.58 7.89 21.36
CA ALA A 526 4.50 6.82 20.96
C ALA A 526 3.75 5.49 20.79
N THR A 527 2.90 5.13 21.75
CA THR A 527 2.05 3.93 21.68
C THR A 527 1.15 3.95 20.45
N MET A 528 0.51 5.10 20.18
CA MET A 528 -0.33 5.29 19.00
C MET A 528 0.44 5.13 17.69
N ILE A 529 1.65 5.71 17.58
CA ILE A 529 2.50 5.58 16.39
C ILE A 529 2.92 4.11 16.17
N ALA A 530 3.34 3.42 17.23
CA ALA A 530 3.75 2.02 17.17
C ALA A 530 2.59 1.12 16.74
N ASP A 531 1.39 1.33 17.28
CA ASP A 531 0.21 0.55 16.91
C ASP A 531 -0.27 0.83 15.47
N LEU A 532 -0.22 2.08 15.01
CA LEU A 532 -0.52 2.42 13.62
C LEU A 532 0.50 1.78 12.67
N TYR A 533 1.78 1.72 13.05
CA TYR A 533 2.80 1.01 12.30
C TYR A 533 2.50 -0.49 12.24
N ASN A 534 2.26 -1.13 13.40
CA ASN A 534 2.02 -2.57 13.50
C ASN A 534 0.75 -3.02 12.77
N THR A 535 -0.20 -2.10 12.57
CA THR A 535 -1.42 -2.34 11.78
C THR A 535 -1.37 -1.82 10.35
N ASN A 536 -0.18 -1.49 9.84
CA ASN A 536 0.08 -1.07 8.47
C ASN A 536 -0.66 0.22 8.04
N HIS A 537 -1.00 1.08 8.98
CA HIS A 537 -1.54 2.43 8.74
C HIS A 537 -0.39 3.46 8.68
N LEU A 538 0.57 3.18 7.80
CA LEU A 538 1.83 3.93 7.68
C LEU A 538 1.64 5.44 7.44
N PRO A 539 0.68 5.91 6.61
CA PRO A 539 0.45 7.35 6.41
C PRO A 539 0.07 8.07 7.71
N GLN A 540 -0.80 7.45 8.53
CA GLN A 540 -1.26 7.99 9.81
C GLN A 540 -0.13 7.93 10.85
N ALA A 541 0.66 6.86 10.89
CA ALA A 541 1.84 6.78 11.75
C ALA A 541 2.87 7.88 11.40
N ALA A 542 3.13 8.08 10.11
CA ALA A 542 4.04 9.13 9.63
C ALA A 542 3.52 10.53 9.95
N GLN A 543 2.21 10.76 9.79
CA GLN A 543 1.57 12.01 10.18
C GLN A 543 1.69 12.26 11.68
N ALA A 544 1.40 11.25 12.50
CA ALA A 544 1.50 11.34 13.94
C ALA A 544 2.92 11.73 14.40
N LEU A 545 3.95 11.08 13.86
CA LEU A 545 5.35 11.41 14.14
C LEU A 545 5.67 12.85 13.72
N MET A 546 5.36 13.22 12.47
CA MET A 546 5.68 14.55 11.94
C MET A 546 4.94 15.67 12.66
N GLY A 547 3.68 15.46 13.03
CA GLY A 547 2.91 16.41 13.83
C GLY A 547 3.53 16.59 15.22
N SER A 548 4.01 15.51 15.81
CA SER A 548 4.63 15.53 17.15
C SER A 548 5.98 16.22 17.15
N LEU A 549 6.78 16.08 16.08
CA LEU A 549 8.07 16.77 15.94
C LEU A 549 7.93 18.28 15.66
N ARG A 550 6.74 18.75 15.27
CA ARG A 550 6.44 20.17 15.09
C ARG A 550 5.99 20.84 16.39
N ARG A 551 5.66 20.06 17.42
CA ARG A 551 5.21 20.56 18.71
C ARG A 551 6.40 21.11 19.49
N PRO A 552 6.41 22.41 19.86
CA PRO A 552 7.50 22.99 20.62
C PRO A 552 7.54 22.50 22.08
N ASP A 553 6.42 21.99 22.58
CA ASP A 553 6.23 21.52 23.95
C ASP A 553 6.64 20.06 24.15
N VAL A 554 6.74 19.27 23.07
CA VAL A 554 7.16 17.86 23.14
C VAL A 554 8.64 17.76 22.82
N SER A 555 9.44 17.28 23.78
CA SER A 555 10.83 16.95 23.50
C SER A 555 10.87 15.75 22.54
N SER A 556 11.31 15.98 21.30
CA SER A 556 11.49 14.94 20.28
C SER A 556 12.29 13.73 20.81
N ARG A 557 13.27 14.00 21.68
CA ARG A 557 14.09 12.97 22.34
C ARG A 557 13.28 12.08 23.28
N PHE A 558 12.33 12.64 24.01
CA PHE A 558 11.47 11.89 24.92
C PHE A 558 10.50 11.00 24.14
N LEU A 559 9.88 11.53 23.08
CA LEU A 559 9.00 10.77 22.19
C LEU A 559 9.73 9.57 21.56
N LEU A 560 10.92 9.80 21.00
CA LEU A 560 11.71 8.75 20.34
C LEU A 560 12.21 7.70 21.35
N HIS A 561 12.55 8.11 22.58
CA HIS A 561 12.87 7.18 23.64
C HIS A 561 11.70 6.23 23.97
N HIS A 562 10.47 6.75 24.05
CA HIS A 562 9.28 5.91 24.27
C HIS A 562 9.00 5.00 23.08
N LEU A 563 9.27 5.46 21.85
CA LEU A 563 9.18 4.62 20.67
C LEU A 563 10.17 3.46 20.71
N ASP A 564 11.39 3.67 21.23
CA ASP A 564 12.37 2.58 21.40
C ASP A 564 11.96 1.54 22.46
N GLU A 565 11.13 1.92 23.43
CA GLU A 565 10.57 0.98 24.41
C GLU A 565 9.44 0.11 23.83
N THR A 566 8.91 0.47 22.66
CA THR A 566 7.80 -0.22 22.00
C THR A 566 8.25 -0.85 20.68
N TYR A 567 7.74 -2.04 20.32
CA TYR A 567 7.99 -2.60 19.00
C TYR A 567 7.23 -1.79 17.92
N PRO A 568 7.87 -1.31 16.84
CA PRO A 568 9.14 -1.79 16.25
C PRO A 568 10.42 -1.01 16.62
N GLY A 569 10.35 0.02 17.46
CA GLY A 569 11.46 0.92 17.78
C GLY A 569 11.44 2.23 16.97
N ALA A 570 12.16 3.25 17.44
CA ALA A 570 12.19 4.56 16.80
C ALA A 570 12.84 4.52 15.40
N GLU A 571 13.88 3.70 15.23
CA GLU A 571 14.59 3.52 13.96
C GLU A 571 13.65 3.08 12.85
N ALA A 572 12.89 1.99 13.05
CA ALA A 572 11.96 1.46 12.06
C ALA A 572 10.84 2.45 11.71
N VAL A 573 10.34 3.20 12.69
CA VAL A 573 9.33 4.25 12.45
C VAL A 573 9.92 5.39 11.62
N VAL A 574 11.14 5.83 11.92
CA VAL A 574 11.85 6.89 11.19
C VAL A 574 12.16 6.46 9.75
N GLU A 575 12.62 5.22 9.56
CA GLU A 575 12.81 4.60 8.24
C GLU A 575 11.52 4.61 7.43
N MET A 576 10.41 4.23 8.05
CA MET A 576 9.10 4.23 7.41
C MET A 576 8.69 5.63 6.95
N VAL A 577 8.90 6.66 7.76
CA VAL A 577 8.57 8.05 7.36
C VAL A 577 9.47 8.51 6.21
N ALA A 578 10.75 8.16 6.21
CA ALA A 578 11.66 8.46 5.11
C ALA A 578 11.26 7.71 3.81
N ALA A 579 10.86 6.44 3.94
CA ALA A 579 10.48 5.58 2.82
C ALA A 579 9.12 5.96 2.20
N THR A 580 8.16 6.45 2.99
CA THR A 580 6.81 6.80 2.52
C THR A 580 6.63 8.29 2.23
N GLY A 581 7.49 9.15 2.80
CA GLY A 581 7.35 10.61 2.75
C GLY A 581 7.73 11.28 1.43
N SER A 582 7.31 12.54 1.32
CA SER A 582 7.81 13.51 0.32
C SER A 582 9.25 13.94 0.66
N PRO A 583 10.03 14.47 -0.30
CA PRO A 583 11.42 14.86 -0.02
C PRO A 583 11.50 16.00 1.01
N GLU A 584 10.51 16.90 1.03
CA GLU A 584 10.42 17.97 2.03
C GLU A 584 10.14 17.41 3.43
N ARG A 585 9.28 16.39 3.53
CA ARG A 585 8.95 15.74 4.79
C ARG A 585 10.15 15.01 5.37
N ALA A 586 10.88 14.26 4.54
CA ALA A 586 12.11 13.59 4.95
C ALA A 586 13.20 14.59 5.38
N ALA A 587 13.37 15.69 4.63
CA ALA A 587 14.34 16.72 4.97
C ALA A 587 14.00 17.42 6.29
N HIS A 588 12.72 17.69 6.53
CA HIS A 588 12.25 18.25 7.79
C HIS A 588 12.46 17.28 8.97
N LEU A 589 12.15 15.99 8.78
CA LEU A 589 12.40 14.95 9.77
C LEU A 589 13.88 14.90 10.18
N LEU A 590 14.78 14.84 9.19
CA LEU A 590 16.23 14.83 9.45
C LEU A 590 16.66 16.06 10.25
N LYS A 591 16.20 17.26 9.86
CA LYS A 591 16.53 18.49 10.58
C LYS A 591 16.01 18.49 12.02
N CYS A 592 14.81 17.96 12.26
CA CYS A 592 14.27 17.79 13.61
C CYS A 592 15.13 16.83 14.45
N LEU A 593 15.64 15.76 13.85
CA LEU A 593 16.52 14.79 14.52
C LEU A 593 17.90 15.37 14.83
N GLU A 594 18.49 16.15 13.92
CA GLU A 594 19.74 16.90 14.16
C GLU A 594 19.55 17.90 15.33
N GLY A 595 18.46 18.67 15.31
CA GLY A 595 18.15 19.63 16.38
C GLY A 595 17.84 18.98 17.73
N ALA A 596 17.45 17.70 17.73
CA ALA A 596 17.23 16.91 18.93
C ALA A 596 18.49 16.15 19.42
N GLU A 597 19.64 16.35 18.77
CA GLU A 597 20.91 15.66 19.06
C GLU A 597 20.83 14.14 18.90
N LEU A 598 20.13 13.66 17.86
CA LEU A 598 19.97 12.23 17.54
C LEU A 598 20.63 11.88 16.19
N PRO A 599 21.97 11.98 16.07
CA PRO A 599 22.67 11.74 14.81
C PRO A 599 22.47 10.34 14.22
N PRO A 600 22.33 9.23 14.98
CA PRO A 600 22.09 7.92 14.39
C PRO A 600 20.78 7.85 13.61
N LEU A 601 19.70 8.41 14.15
CA LEU A 601 18.39 8.43 13.48
C LEU A 601 18.38 9.38 12.28
N ALA A 602 19.06 10.52 12.39
CA ALA A 602 19.22 11.45 11.26
C ALA A 602 19.97 10.77 10.09
N GLU A 603 21.00 9.98 10.42
CA GLU A 603 21.76 9.19 9.45
C GLU A 603 20.90 8.14 8.76
N VAL A 604 20.02 7.46 9.51
CA VAL A 604 19.06 6.50 8.97
C VAL A 604 18.14 7.16 7.93
N VAL A 605 17.56 8.33 8.21
CA VAL A 605 16.75 9.09 7.24
C VAL A 605 17.53 9.42 5.98
N PHE A 606 18.78 9.88 6.16
CA PHE A 606 19.66 10.25 5.06
C PHE A 606 19.94 9.05 4.15
N GLN A 607 20.38 7.93 4.73
CA GLN A 607 20.69 6.71 3.97
C GLN A 607 19.45 6.13 3.30
N GLN A 608 18.34 6.03 4.03
CA GLN A 608 17.10 5.47 3.52
C GLN A 608 16.57 6.27 2.33
N THR A 609 16.64 7.60 2.40
CA THR A 609 16.19 8.48 1.31
C THR A 609 17.11 8.37 0.09
N LEU A 610 18.42 8.20 0.27
CA LEU A 610 19.36 8.06 -0.84
C LEU A 610 19.32 6.69 -1.51
N ARG A 611 19.04 5.62 -0.75
CA ARG A 611 19.06 4.24 -1.26
C ARG A 611 17.74 3.83 -1.91
N GLU A 612 16.62 4.13 -1.26
CA GLU A 612 15.30 3.63 -1.68
C GLU A 612 14.58 4.56 -2.67
N LYS A 613 14.94 5.85 -2.71
CA LYS A 613 14.23 6.82 -3.55
C LYS A 613 14.94 7.02 -4.90
N PRO A 614 14.18 7.30 -5.98
CA PRO A 614 14.76 7.70 -7.26
C PRO A 614 15.68 8.92 -7.13
N THR A 615 16.75 8.98 -7.93
CA THR A 615 17.77 10.04 -7.88
C THR A 615 17.22 11.48 -7.97
N GLY A 616 16.10 11.68 -8.67
CA GLY A 616 15.41 12.97 -8.71
C GLY A 616 14.76 13.36 -7.37
N HIS A 617 14.14 12.40 -6.68
CA HIS A 617 13.53 12.60 -5.37
C HIS A 617 14.61 12.85 -4.30
N ALA A 618 15.66 12.03 -4.31
CA ALA A 618 16.84 12.21 -3.47
C ALA A 618 17.50 13.59 -3.71
N GLY A 619 17.59 14.04 -4.97
CA GLY A 619 18.10 15.38 -5.31
C GLY A 619 17.26 16.52 -4.71
N MET A 620 15.92 16.42 -4.77
CA MET A 620 15.04 17.42 -4.14
C MET A 620 15.21 17.43 -2.62
N PHE A 621 15.32 16.26 -1.99
CA PHE A 621 15.59 16.13 -0.56
C PHE A 621 16.90 16.84 -0.15
N LEU A 622 18.00 16.59 -0.87
CA LEU A 622 19.28 17.25 -0.60
C LEU A 622 19.23 18.77 -0.84
N ASP A 623 18.46 19.22 -1.84
CA ASP A 623 18.28 20.65 -2.08
C ASP A 623 17.53 21.35 -0.94
N VAL A 624 16.49 20.72 -0.40
CA VAL A 624 15.76 21.22 0.78
C VAL A 624 16.68 21.27 2.00
N LEU A 625 17.46 20.21 2.24
CA LEU A 625 18.43 20.19 3.34
C LEU A 625 19.46 21.32 3.23
N ALA A 626 20.03 21.52 2.03
CA ALA A 626 20.99 22.59 1.78
C ALA A 626 20.39 23.98 2.02
N ARG A 627 19.15 24.24 1.56
CA ARG A 627 18.45 25.51 1.83
C ARG A 627 18.15 25.71 3.32
N SER A 628 17.94 24.63 4.04
CA SER A 628 17.61 24.66 5.47
C SER A 628 18.83 24.80 6.39
N GLY A 629 20.06 24.69 5.84
CA GLY A 629 21.31 24.75 6.59
C GLY A 629 21.59 23.51 7.45
N ALA A 630 21.11 22.34 7.05
CA ALA A 630 21.32 21.08 7.78
C ALA A 630 22.82 20.74 7.89
N ALA A 631 23.24 20.17 9.02
CA ALA A 631 24.65 19.86 9.27
C ALA A 631 25.18 18.84 8.27
N VAL A 632 24.41 17.79 7.96
CA VAL A 632 24.77 16.77 6.95
C VAL A 632 25.09 17.32 5.56
N MET A 633 24.69 18.56 5.23
CA MET A 633 24.97 19.20 3.95
C MET A 633 26.20 20.11 3.96
N GLN A 634 26.88 20.27 5.10
CA GLN A 634 28.15 21.01 5.15
C GLN A 634 29.23 20.26 4.36
N GLU A 635 30.07 21.00 3.65
CA GLU A 635 31.14 20.41 2.81
C GLU A 635 32.11 19.54 3.63
N ALA A 636 32.36 19.91 4.90
CA ALA A 636 33.22 19.14 5.80
C ALA A 636 32.61 17.77 6.14
N ASP A 637 31.30 17.73 6.44
CA ASP A 637 30.60 16.49 6.79
C ASP A 637 30.42 15.58 5.56
N LEU A 638 30.13 16.16 4.39
CA LEU A 638 30.07 15.44 3.13
C LEU A 638 31.44 14.85 2.73
N TYR A 639 32.52 15.61 2.93
CA TYR A 639 33.88 15.13 2.72
C TYR A 639 34.23 13.99 3.69
N GLY A 640 33.95 14.17 4.99
CA GLY A 640 34.18 13.16 6.02
C GLY A 640 33.44 11.85 5.71
N ARG A 641 32.15 11.95 5.36
CA ARG A 641 31.32 10.81 4.94
C ARG A 641 31.90 10.08 3.74
N ALA A 642 32.29 10.85 2.71
CA ALA A 642 32.89 10.29 1.51
C ALA A 642 34.21 9.59 1.79
N CYS A 643 35.00 10.05 2.76
CA CYS A 643 36.23 9.37 3.18
C CYS A 643 35.96 8.05 3.92
N THR A 644 34.86 7.94 4.69
CA THR A 644 34.57 6.75 5.51
C THR A 644 33.77 5.67 4.79
N ALA A 645 32.96 6.05 3.80
CA ALA A 645 32.06 5.12 3.10
C ALA A 645 32.79 4.31 2.03
N GLN A 646 32.24 3.17 1.63
CA GLN A 646 32.76 2.42 0.48
C GLN A 646 32.46 3.18 -0.82
N GLY A 647 33.38 3.11 -1.80
CA GLY A 647 33.26 3.89 -3.03
C GLY A 647 31.95 3.68 -3.78
N ALA A 648 31.45 2.44 -3.85
CA ALA A 648 30.19 2.12 -4.52
C ALA A 648 28.95 2.76 -3.85
N ASP A 649 28.96 2.91 -2.53
CA ASP A 649 27.83 3.46 -1.76
C ASP A 649 27.67 4.97 -1.95
N MET A 650 28.69 5.65 -2.49
CA MET A 650 28.66 7.09 -2.77
C MET A 650 28.01 7.43 -4.12
N ALA A 651 27.76 6.45 -4.99
CA ALA A 651 27.13 6.69 -6.29
C ALA A 651 25.73 7.34 -6.19
N PRO A 652 24.79 6.86 -5.33
CA PRO A 652 23.49 7.50 -5.15
C PRO A 652 23.59 8.95 -4.68
N LEU A 653 24.50 9.23 -3.73
CA LEU A 653 24.73 10.58 -3.21
C LEU A 653 25.25 11.52 -4.30
N LEU A 654 26.23 11.10 -5.09
CA LEU A 654 26.79 11.92 -6.17
C LEU A 654 25.75 12.21 -7.27
N LEU A 655 24.93 11.22 -7.64
CA LEU A 655 23.83 11.39 -8.60
C LEU A 655 22.74 12.33 -8.06
N ALA A 656 22.40 12.21 -6.78
CA ALA A 656 21.44 13.09 -6.12
C ALA A 656 21.97 14.53 -5.99
N LEU A 657 23.25 14.73 -5.68
CA LEU A 657 23.88 16.06 -5.64
C LEU A 657 23.94 16.71 -7.02
N ALA A 658 24.23 15.92 -8.06
CA ALA A 658 24.14 16.36 -9.45
C ALA A 658 22.70 16.74 -9.82
N ALA A 659 21.72 15.97 -9.35
CA ALA A 659 20.30 16.27 -9.54
C ALA A 659 19.86 17.57 -8.87
N ALA A 660 20.39 17.84 -7.68
CA ALA A 660 20.17 19.06 -6.91
C ALA A 660 20.91 20.29 -7.46
N GLY A 661 21.85 20.11 -8.40
CA GLY A 661 22.68 21.19 -8.95
C GLY A 661 23.68 21.78 -7.94
N ARG A 662 24.06 21.03 -6.89
CA ARG A 662 24.91 21.51 -5.78
C ARG A 662 26.39 21.19 -6.03
N LEU A 663 27.01 21.95 -6.92
CA LEU A 663 28.40 21.74 -7.35
C LEU A 663 29.45 21.74 -6.20
N PRO A 664 29.42 22.67 -5.22
CA PRO A 664 30.42 22.68 -4.15
C PRO A 664 30.35 21.43 -3.25
N ALA A 665 29.13 21.01 -2.90
CA ALA A 665 28.87 19.79 -2.15
C ALA A 665 29.31 18.54 -2.93
N GLN A 666 29.04 18.49 -4.23
CA GLN A 666 29.52 17.44 -5.11
C GLN A 666 31.05 17.38 -5.15
N ASP A 667 31.73 18.53 -5.25
CA ASP A 667 33.20 18.58 -5.27
C ASP A 667 33.80 18.12 -3.93
N ALA A 668 33.14 18.42 -2.81
CA ALA A 668 33.54 17.91 -1.49
C ALA A 668 33.48 16.37 -1.43
N VAL A 669 32.37 15.77 -1.89
CA VAL A 669 32.23 14.30 -1.93
C VAL A 669 33.26 13.68 -2.89
N VAL A 670 33.45 14.24 -4.08
CA VAL A 670 34.44 13.74 -5.05
C VAL A 670 35.86 13.78 -4.48
N ARG A 671 36.24 14.86 -3.79
CA ARG A 671 37.55 14.94 -3.12
C ARG A 671 37.69 13.88 -2.03
N GLY A 672 36.65 13.61 -1.25
CA GLY A 672 36.67 12.58 -0.21
C GLY A 672 36.87 11.19 -0.80
N CYS A 673 36.08 10.84 -1.83
CA CYS A 673 36.21 9.56 -2.55
C CYS A 673 37.59 9.35 -3.21
N ILE A 674 38.34 10.41 -3.49
CA ILE A 674 39.67 10.33 -4.13
C ILE A 674 40.79 10.30 -3.08
N SER A 675 40.53 10.82 -1.88
CA SER A 675 41.54 10.96 -0.82
C SER A 675 41.82 9.63 -0.11
N ASN A 676 40.80 8.78 0.05
CA ASN A 676 40.91 7.57 0.87
C ASN A 676 40.74 6.24 0.10
N HIS A 677 40.15 6.28 -1.11
CA HIS A 677 39.81 5.06 -1.84
C HIS A 677 40.94 4.56 -2.72
N ASP A 678 41.02 3.24 -2.85
CA ASP A 678 41.95 2.61 -3.77
C ASP A 678 41.43 2.64 -5.23
N ILE A 679 42.28 2.21 -6.16
CA ILE A 679 41.93 2.16 -7.59
C ILE A 679 40.72 1.24 -7.84
N ALA A 680 40.58 0.14 -7.09
CA ALA A 680 39.50 -0.82 -7.30
C ALA A 680 38.15 -0.26 -6.85
N GLU A 681 38.11 0.43 -5.71
CA GLU A 681 36.92 1.11 -5.20
C GLU A 681 36.46 2.23 -6.13
N LEU A 682 37.40 2.99 -6.72
CA LEU A 682 37.06 4.03 -7.69
C LEU A 682 36.47 3.44 -8.98
N VAL A 683 36.95 2.29 -9.44
CA VAL A 683 36.37 1.55 -10.58
C VAL A 683 34.95 1.08 -10.24
N LEU A 684 34.73 0.55 -9.03
CA LEU A 684 33.40 0.15 -8.57
C LEU A 684 32.44 1.34 -8.49
N LEU A 685 32.91 2.50 -7.99
CA LEU A 685 32.13 3.73 -7.96
C LEU A 685 31.70 4.15 -9.37
N LEU A 686 32.62 4.22 -10.33
CA LEU A 686 32.32 4.62 -11.70
C LEU A 686 31.34 3.66 -12.38
N ARG A 687 31.52 2.36 -12.17
CA ARG A 687 30.57 1.33 -12.64
C ARG A 687 29.18 1.54 -12.03
N GLN A 688 29.11 1.78 -10.73
CA GLN A 688 27.84 1.98 -10.03
C GLN A 688 27.14 3.29 -10.43
N LEU A 689 27.90 4.34 -10.73
CA LEU A 689 27.35 5.58 -11.28
C LEU A 689 26.63 5.34 -12.60
N HIS A 690 27.23 4.59 -13.53
CA HIS A 690 26.58 4.24 -14.80
C HIS A 690 25.38 3.31 -14.63
N ASN A 691 25.46 2.35 -13.70
CA ASN A 691 24.35 1.43 -13.42
C ASN A 691 23.11 2.13 -12.86
N LEU A 692 23.29 3.14 -12.00
CA LEU A 692 22.21 3.86 -11.33
C LEU A 692 21.72 5.10 -12.10
N ASP A 693 22.39 5.45 -13.21
CA ASP A 693 22.05 6.66 -13.95
C ASP A 693 20.70 6.56 -14.67
N HIS A 694 20.03 7.70 -14.83
CA HIS A 694 18.73 7.74 -15.47
C HIS A 694 18.87 7.68 -17.00
N PRO A 695 18.20 6.74 -17.71
CA PRO A 695 18.44 6.51 -19.13
C PRO A 695 18.07 7.70 -20.02
N ILE A 696 17.12 8.55 -19.59
CA ILE A 696 16.63 9.71 -20.36
C ILE A 696 17.45 10.98 -20.09
N ARG A 697 18.10 11.08 -18.92
CA ARG A 697 18.86 12.27 -18.51
C ARG A 697 20.13 11.82 -17.80
N PRO A 698 21.12 11.32 -18.55
CA PRO A 698 22.33 10.78 -17.96
C PRO A 698 23.10 11.89 -17.26
N ARG A 699 23.31 11.73 -15.96
CA ARG A 699 24.09 12.63 -15.10
C ARG A 699 25.43 12.03 -14.72
N ALA A 700 25.61 10.72 -14.83
CA ALA A 700 26.85 10.02 -14.50
C ALA A 700 28.01 10.61 -15.28
N THR A 701 27.86 10.82 -16.59
CA THR A 701 28.90 11.42 -17.45
C THR A 701 29.50 12.72 -16.88
N PHE A 702 28.64 13.62 -16.38
CA PHE A 702 29.09 14.88 -15.78
C PHE A 702 29.88 14.66 -14.47
N ILE A 703 29.44 13.71 -13.65
CA ILE A 703 30.10 13.34 -12.39
C ILE A 703 31.45 12.68 -12.69
N VAL A 704 31.47 11.75 -13.64
CA VAL A 704 32.68 11.04 -14.10
C VAL A 704 33.72 12.05 -14.58
N ASP A 705 33.32 13.03 -15.40
CA ASP A 705 34.24 14.07 -15.87
C ASP A 705 34.84 14.89 -14.71
N ARG A 706 34.09 15.12 -13.63
CA ARG A 706 34.58 15.78 -12.40
C ARG A 706 35.51 14.90 -11.58
N ILE A 707 35.19 13.62 -11.44
CA ILE A 707 36.07 12.64 -10.78
C ILE A 707 37.40 12.58 -11.53
N ILE A 708 37.37 12.42 -12.85
CA ILE A 708 38.56 12.41 -13.72
C ILE A 708 39.35 13.72 -13.59
N ALA A 709 38.69 14.87 -13.55
CA ALA A 709 39.34 16.16 -13.34
C ALA A 709 40.07 16.22 -11.98
N THR A 710 39.44 15.71 -10.93
CA THR A 710 40.01 15.75 -9.58
C THR A 710 41.15 14.74 -9.41
N VAL A 711 41.03 13.54 -9.99
CA VAL A 711 42.09 12.53 -10.03
C VAL A 711 43.32 13.05 -10.77
N THR A 712 43.12 13.67 -11.94
CA THR A 712 44.25 14.22 -12.73
C THR A 712 44.98 15.36 -12.01
N GLN A 713 44.30 16.10 -11.13
CA GLN A 713 44.90 17.16 -10.32
C GLN A 713 45.58 16.63 -9.04
N SER A 714 45.03 15.57 -8.43
CA SER A 714 45.40 15.17 -7.07
C SER A 714 46.29 13.92 -7.00
N TRP A 715 46.18 13.00 -7.95
CA TRP A 715 46.92 11.74 -7.92
C TRP A 715 48.26 11.80 -8.68
N PRO A 716 49.28 11.03 -8.27
CA PRO A 716 50.49 10.82 -9.06
C PRO A 716 50.20 10.17 -10.42
N MET A 717 50.95 10.54 -11.47
CA MET A 717 50.78 10.02 -12.84
C MET A 717 50.80 8.49 -12.94
N VAL A 718 51.54 7.80 -12.05
CA VAL A 718 51.60 6.33 -12.01
C VAL A 718 50.26 5.73 -11.58
N GLN A 719 49.60 6.31 -10.57
CA GLN A 719 48.28 5.86 -10.13
C GLN A 719 47.20 6.19 -11.16
N GLN A 720 47.30 7.35 -11.81
CA GLN A 720 46.43 7.70 -12.93
C GLN A 720 46.54 6.67 -14.08
N ALA A 721 47.76 6.28 -14.46
CA ALA A 721 47.98 5.27 -15.49
C ALA A 721 47.46 3.88 -15.09
N ALA A 722 47.63 3.49 -13.83
CA ALA A 722 47.08 2.25 -13.31
C ALA A 722 45.53 2.25 -13.33
N LEU A 723 44.89 3.37 -12.98
CA LEU A 723 43.44 3.54 -13.06
C LEU A 723 42.92 3.41 -14.49
N VAL A 724 43.58 4.01 -15.49
CA VAL A 724 43.20 3.84 -16.92
C VAL A 724 43.17 2.36 -17.31
N ILE A 725 44.19 1.59 -16.91
CA ILE A 725 44.27 0.16 -17.20
C ILE A 725 43.15 -0.61 -16.49
N SER A 726 42.91 -0.30 -15.21
CA SER A 726 41.84 -0.95 -14.44
C SER A 726 40.44 -0.63 -14.98
N LEU A 727 40.19 0.60 -15.45
CA LEU A 727 38.92 0.97 -16.08
C LEU A 727 38.71 0.23 -17.41
N ALA A 728 39.73 0.19 -18.26
CA ALA A 728 39.68 -0.56 -19.52
C ALA A 728 39.47 -2.07 -19.28
N GLY A 729 40.05 -2.62 -18.21
CA GLY A 729 39.86 -4.02 -17.81
C GLY A 729 38.49 -4.32 -17.18
N ALA A 730 37.74 -3.31 -16.77
CA ALA A 730 36.41 -3.42 -16.17
C ALA A 730 35.28 -3.04 -17.15
N ASP A 731 35.56 -3.04 -18.46
CA ASP A 731 34.66 -2.66 -19.55
C ASP A 731 34.15 -1.20 -19.51
N LEU A 732 34.88 -0.31 -18.83
CA LEU A 732 34.63 1.14 -18.81
C LEU A 732 35.59 1.88 -19.77
N THR A 733 35.59 1.47 -21.05
CA THR A 733 36.56 1.97 -22.05
C THR A 733 36.43 3.46 -22.31
N ASP A 734 35.20 3.98 -22.38
CA ASP A 734 34.96 5.41 -22.64
C ASP A 734 35.51 6.29 -21.51
N ASP A 735 35.37 5.84 -20.26
CA ASP A 735 35.90 6.55 -19.08
C ASP A 735 37.44 6.46 -19.04
N ALA A 736 38.00 5.29 -19.41
CA ALA A 736 39.44 5.10 -19.53
C ALA A 736 40.04 6.03 -20.59
N ASP A 737 39.38 6.17 -21.74
CA ASP A 737 39.79 7.06 -22.83
C ASP A 737 39.68 8.53 -22.44
N ARG A 738 38.62 8.93 -21.73
CA ARG A 738 38.47 10.29 -21.18
C ARG A 738 39.59 10.63 -20.21
N LEU A 739 39.90 9.73 -19.27
CA LEU A 739 40.98 9.91 -18.32
C LEU A 739 42.34 10.00 -19.02
N ALA A 740 42.60 9.10 -19.97
CA ALA A 740 43.84 9.10 -20.75
C ALA A 740 43.99 10.39 -21.58
N CYS A 741 42.93 10.85 -22.23
CA CYS A 741 42.91 12.10 -22.99
C CYS A 741 43.22 13.32 -22.10
N ARG A 742 42.60 13.39 -20.91
CA ARG A 742 42.81 14.51 -19.99
C ARG A 742 44.22 14.49 -19.38
N ALA A 743 44.70 13.33 -18.97
CA ALA A 743 46.04 13.17 -18.40
C ALA A 743 47.16 13.33 -19.44
N ALA A 744 46.88 13.14 -20.74
CA ALA A 744 47.86 13.33 -21.82
C ALA A 744 48.40 14.77 -21.95
N GLY A 745 47.72 15.76 -21.35
CA GLY A 745 48.24 17.12 -21.22
C GLY A 745 49.43 17.24 -20.25
N GLN A 746 49.67 16.22 -19.41
CA GLN A 746 50.80 16.21 -18.49
C GLN A 746 52.05 15.63 -19.17
N PRO A 747 53.22 16.28 -19.05
CA PRO A 747 54.45 15.79 -19.66
C PRO A 747 54.82 14.43 -19.06
N LYS A 748 55.23 13.48 -19.91
CA LYS A 748 55.64 12.10 -19.56
C LYS A 748 54.52 11.11 -19.24
N PHE A 749 53.24 11.52 -19.13
CA PHE A 749 52.14 10.59 -18.83
C PHE A 749 52.04 9.44 -19.85
N LYS A 750 52.13 9.73 -21.17
CA LYS A 750 52.09 8.70 -22.23
C LYS A 750 53.15 7.61 -22.07
N GLY A 751 54.36 7.99 -21.63
CA GLY A 751 55.45 7.05 -21.38
C GLY A 751 55.17 6.17 -20.16
N ILE A 752 54.65 6.77 -19.09
CA ILE A 752 54.27 6.06 -17.85
C ILE A 752 53.11 5.08 -18.14
N LEU A 753 52.10 5.50 -18.89
CA LEU A 753 50.97 4.65 -19.28
C LEU A 753 51.44 3.42 -20.07
N LYS A 754 52.32 3.61 -21.06
CA LYS A 754 52.91 2.50 -21.84
C LYS A 754 53.68 1.54 -20.92
N ASN A 755 54.47 2.06 -19.99
CA ASN A 755 55.23 1.24 -19.04
C ASN A 755 54.30 0.44 -18.12
N GLU A 756 53.27 1.06 -17.54
CA GLU A 756 52.29 0.35 -16.70
C GLU A 756 51.48 -0.69 -17.49
N GLN A 757 51.11 -0.40 -18.75
CA GLN A 757 50.45 -1.37 -19.64
C GLN A 757 51.34 -2.60 -19.86
N THR A 758 52.65 -2.40 -20.11
CA THR A 758 53.58 -3.54 -20.25
C THR A 758 53.73 -4.35 -18.96
N LYS A 759 53.79 -3.69 -17.79
CA LYS A 759 53.82 -4.38 -16.49
C LYS A 759 52.54 -5.19 -16.25
N HIS A 760 51.38 -4.64 -16.60
CA HIS A 760 50.10 -5.34 -16.46
C HIS A 760 50.02 -6.55 -17.40
N GLN A 761 50.40 -6.39 -18.68
CA GLN A 761 50.48 -7.50 -19.65
C GLN A 761 51.42 -8.60 -19.15
N GLN A 762 52.59 -8.25 -18.61
CA GLN A 762 53.52 -9.21 -18.01
C GLN A 762 52.91 -9.92 -16.79
N LYS A 763 52.20 -9.20 -15.91
CA LYS A 763 51.48 -9.81 -14.77
C LYS A 763 50.40 -10.78 -15.23
N VAL A 764 49.58 -10.42 -16.22
CA VAL A 764 48.53 -11.29 -16.78
C VAL A 764 49.13 -12.54 -17.42
N LEU A 765 50.20 -12.38 -18.22
CA LEU A 765 50.92 -13.50 -18.82
C LEU A 765 51.55 -14.41 -17.75
N SER A 766 52.13 -13.84 -16.69
CA SER A 766 52.68 -14.63 -15.58
C SER A 766 51.60 -15.41 -14.82
N ARG A 767 50.44 -14.82 -14.55
CA ARG A 767 49.31 -15.52 -13.92
C ARG A 767 48.77 -16.63 -14.81
N ALA A 768 48.67 -16.41 -16.12
CA ALA A 768 48.26 -17.44 -17.09
C ALA A 768 49.28 -18.58 -17.21
N PHE A 769 50.58 -18.26 -17.08
CA PHE A 769 51.68 -19.22 -17.11
C PHE A 769 51.72 -20.10 -15.84
N TRP A 770 51.57 -19.50 -14.65
CA TRP A 770 51.57 -20.23 -13.37
C TRP A 770 50.23 -20.92 -13.06
N GLY A 771 49.10 -20.36 -13.50
CA GLY A 771 47.77 -20.97 -13.34
C GLY A 771 47.63 -22.30 -14.09
N LYS A 772 48.29 -22.46 -15.24
CA LYS A 772 48.33 -23.72 -15.99
C LYS A 772 49.16 -24.83 -15.34
N SER A 773 50.00 -24.52 -14.34
CA SER A 773 50.90 -25.50 -13.71
C SER A 773 50.35 -26.08 -12.39
N SER A 774 49.19 -25.61 -11.91
CA SER A 774 48.60 -26.06 -10.63
C SER A 774 47.43 -27.04 -10.77
N HIS A 775 47.02 -27.41 -11.98
CA HIS A 775 45.98 -28.42 -12.23
C HIS A 775 46.54 -29.84 -12.45
N GLY A 776 47.72 -30.13 -11.91
CA GLY A 776 48.42 -31.39 -12.13
C GLY A 776 49.16 -31.92 -10.91
N LYS A 777 48.54 -31.90 -9.72
CA LYS A 777 48.82 -32.76 -8.56
C LYS A 777 48.00 -32.30 -7.36
N ASP A 778 46.80 -32.85 -7.22
CA ASP A 778 46.26 -33.24 -5.92
C ASP A 778 45.31 -34.42 -6.16
N ALA A 779 45.87 -35.60 -5.88
CA ALA A 779 45.17 -36.85 -5.80
C ALA A 779 44.50 -36.99 -4.43
N GLU A 780 43.28 -37.52 -4.44
CA GLU A 780 42.71 -38.40 -3.41
C GLU A 780 43.02 -38.06 -1.95
N ARG A 781 42.16 -37.24 -1.33
CA ARG A 781 41.77 -37.45 0.06
C ARG A 781 40.26 -37.42 0.20
N THR A 782 39.69 -38.61 0.07
CA THR A 782 38.39 -39.01 0.61
C THR A 782 38.41 -38.89 2.14
N VAL A 783 37.48 -38.09 2.69
CA VAL A 783 37.06 -38.19 4.10
C VAL A 783 35.52 -38.11 4.13
N PRO A 784 34.84 -38.90 4.97
CA PRO A 784 33.44 -39.23 4.80
C PRO A 784 32.50 -38.24 5.51
N TRP A 785 31.28 -38.17 4.99
CA TRP A 785 30.12 -37.53 5.62
C TRP A 785 29.84 -38.11 7.01
N PRO A 786 29.43 -37.32 8.02
CA PRO A 786 28.68 -37.83 9.15
C PRO A 786 27.16 -37.78 8.84
N PRO A 787 26.34 -38.61 9.52
CA PRO A 787 24.90 -38.64 9.29
C PRO A 787 24.15 -37.62 10.17
N ARG A 788 23.04 -37.14 9.60
CA ARG A 788 21.98 -36.26 10.14
C ARG A 788 22.27 -34.77 10.18
#